data_AF-A0A816B2T7-F1
#
_entry.id   AF-A0A816B2T7-F1
#
_cell.length_a   1.000
_cell.length_b   1.000
_cell.length_c   1.000
_cell.angle_alpha   90.00
_cell.angle_beta   90.00
_cell.angle_gamma   90.00
#
_symmetry.space_group_name_H-M   'P 1'
#
loop_
_entity.id
_entity.type
_entity.pdbx_description
1 polymer ?
#
loop_
_entity_poly.entity_id
_entity_poly.type
_entity_poly.pdbx_seq_one_letter_code
_entity_poly.pdbx_strand_id
1 'polypeptide(L)'
;MHNNNKETIYEDADNNLQKPNIYNQYSPYYESIKRQRFKLFKEICENLSRLIQLEELQPGFPLWSSKLQQFISYYGFSFTKIDHLKLINFYLSILSIKNLNYVNAKICFNMLSQLTRKIRLITRNDLIIDWKIFYTWAKLILFNHDEPYSLVSMPKDIINSFLFCVRNCRPYFSATATQEILDEFRPYLCPFDTVCGDVMGYWNMFLPVHLPPELHDQGFKLWLSEFLDIWETVCNNPAWEQSLISLFSCVAWHNIGYIDWEPWLSPIFTRILKNLSLPVGNVKSTKETQNYSVPVVATWIVAMMGNQNSCIQYLRDLLNAIKNFYHPSNTGDFQTELISFLSMLTQAFVDRVYFERTSNPVWYFNPPKSHRLSDEDIDEFVNCLKEYAFISIFNKNHLDLAAETCQYLSQLRPQLIVPPLVELLFSSIDNMTEPYRFTSLITCLTGLTRQIVRQTSEFSQGQTFVLPLLLSVLPGIDANDLKKTAVTFQFLSAILMVITCVDCSSAVNTRNDLSEIEKKVCLSTNKFEDFISELFNRIFQMIDALSTEMPDTLIVTMDLKMEDYQIGLELTSVISCIVRQCSKKIFCMVREKITNFLATYSYSPKISQLLTGLIQAILKGNPVETLKYLLPQTYEHIEKILNQSDILILNDDKGDPELLWYLKLFSELVCAPGDTLIIYKPMILSIFHQCIHIIHK
;
A
#
# COMPACT_ATOMS: atom_id res chain seq x y z
N MET A 1 -23.06 -3.50 -46.94
CA MET A 1 -21.61 -3.72 -46.76
C MET A 1 -20.86 -2.43 -46.40
N HIS A 2 -21.34 -1.64 -45.43
CA HIS A 2 -20.69 -0.38 -45.00
C HIS A 2 -20.48 -0.28 -43.47
N ASN A 3 -20.86 -1.30 -42.69
CA ASN A 3 -20.63 -1.35 -41.24
C ASN A 3 -19.42 -2.21 -40.83
N ASN A 4 -19.04 -3.24 -41.60
CA ASN A 4 -17.92 -4.12 -41.24
C ASN A 4 -16.52 -3.49 -41.39
N ASN A 5 -16.40 -2.36 -42.11
CA ASN A 5 -15.12 -1.66 -42.29
C ASN A 5 -14.80 -0.67 -41.16
N LYS A 6 -15.75 -0.37 -40.25
CA LYS A 6 -15.47 0.49 -39.08
C LYS A 6 -15.02 -0.30 -37.87
N GLU A 7 -15.54 -1.51 -37.66
CA GLU A 7 -15.17 -2.37 -36.53
C GLU A 7 -13.73 -2.90 -36.65
N THR A 8 -13.29 -3.23 -37.86
CA THR A 8 -11.92 -3.70 -38.15
C THR A 8 -10.83 -2.64 -37.92
N ILE A 9 -11.13 -1.34 -38.07
CA ILE A 9 -10.16 -0.25 -37.80
C ILE A 9 -9.89 -0.08 -36.30
N TYR A 10 -10.85 -0.43 -35.43
CA TYR A 10 -10.68 -0.29 -33.98
C TYR A 10 -9.98 -1.49 -33.33
N GLU A 11 -10.11 -2.69 -33.90
CA GLU A 11 -9.45 -3.90 -33.39
C GLU A 11 -7.93 -3.87 -33.65
N ASP A 12 -7.48 -3.43 -34.83
CA ASP A 12 -6.04 -3.29 -35.14
C ASP A 12 -5.37 -2.13 -34.37
N ALA A 13 -6.14 -1.12 -33.97
CA ALA A 13 -5.63 0.04 -33.23
C ALA A 13 -5.31 -0.27 -31.76
N ASP A 14 -6.00 -1.23 -31.14
CA ASP A 14 -5.79 -1.62 -29.73
C ASP A 14 -4.45 -2.32 -29.50
N ASN A 15 -3.95 -3.07 -30.49
CA ASN A 15 -2.69 -3.83 -30.40
C ASN A 15 -1.45 -2.93 -30.25
N ASN A 16 -1.54 -1.66 -30.67
CA ASN A 16 -0.42 -0.71 -30.67
C ASN A 16 -0.44 0.28 -29.49
N LEU A 17 -1.41 0.17 -28.56
CA LEU A 17 -1.54 1.09 -27.43
C LEU A 17 -0.61 0.72 -26.28
N GLN A 18 -0.01 1.72 -25.65
CA GLN A 18 0.88 1.51 -24.51
C GLN A 18 0.10 1.35 -23.20
N LYS A 19 0.21 0.21 -22.53
CA LYS A 19 -0.26 -0.06 -21.15
C LYS A 19 -1.63 0.61 -20.82
N PRO A 20 -2.72 0.17 -21.48
CA PRO A 20 -4.07 0.61 -21.15
C PRO A 20 -4.43 0.24 -19.70
N ASN A 21 -5.40 0.93 -19.12
CA ASN A 21 -5.94 0.55 -17.82
C ASN A 21 -6.69 -0.78 -17.93
N ILE A 22 -6.13 -1.82 -17.29
CA ILE A 22 -6.64 -3.20 -17.32
C ILE A 22 -8.07 -3.27 -16.76
N TYR A 23 -8.42 -2.44 -15.77
CA TYR A 23 -9.73 -2.50 -15.14
C TYR A 23 -10.88 -2.11 -16.07
N ASN A 24 -10.61 -1.33 -17.12
CA ASN A 24 -11.63 -0.93 -18.08
C ASN A 24 -12.25 -2.12 -18.81
N GLN A 25 -11.49 -3.21 -19.00
CA GLN A 25 -11.96 -4.41 -19.70
C GLN A 25 -12.99 -5.21 -18.90
N TYR A 26 -13.04 -5.03 -17.57
CA TYR A 26 -14.00 -5.71 -16.69
C TYR A 26 -15.30 -4.91 -16.50
N SER A 27 -15.42 -3.74 -17.13
CA SER A 27 -16.65 -2.94 -17.09
C SER A 27 -17.74 -3.55 -17.98
N PRO A 28 -19.02 -3.55 -17.54
CA PRO A 28 -20.15 -3.93 -18.40
C PRO A 28 -20.28 -3.10 -19.69
N TYR A 29 -19.62 -1.94 -19.76
CA TYR A 29 -19.73 -0.98 -20.87
C TYR A 29 -18.42 -0.81 -21.65
N TYR A 30 -17.55 -1.83 -21.67
CA TYR A 30 -16.20 -1.74 -22.25
C TYR A 30 -16.17 -1.24 -23.71
N GLU A 31 -17.09 -1.68 -24.56
CA GLU A 31 -17.16 -1.23 -25.96
C GLU A 31 -17.46 0.27 -26.10
N SER A 32 -18.32 0.82 -25.23
CA SER A 32 -18.57 2.26 -25.18
C SER A 32 -17.32 3.02 -24.74
N ILE A 33 -16.63 2.49 -23.73
CA ILE A 33 -15.38 3.03 -23.20
C ILE A 33 -14.31 3.08 -24.30
N LYS A 34 -14.14 2.03 -25.11
CA LYS A 34 -13.18 2.02 -26.23
C LYS A 34 -13.43 3.19 -27.19
N ARG A 35 -14.67 3.36 -27.64
CA ARG A 35 -15.06 4.42 -28.59
C ARG A 35 -14.85 5.82 -28.00
N GLN A 36 -15.28 6.02 -26.76
CA GLN A 36 -15.14 7.30 -26.06
C GLN A 36 -13.68 7.67 -25.86
N ARG A 37 -12.84 6.72 -25.47
CA ARG A 37 -11.39 6.90 -25.28
C ARG A 37 -10.72 7.40 -26.56
N PHE A 38 -10.94 6.76 -27.71
CA PHE A 38 -10.34 7.20 -28.97
C PHE A 38 -10.77 8.62 -29.35
N LYS A 39 -12.07 8.92 -29.23
CA LYS A 39 -12.61 10.25 -29.54
C LYS A 39 -12.00 11.33 -28.64
N LEU A 40 -11.94 11.06 -27.33
CA LEU A 40 -11.43 11.99 -26.34
C LEU A 40 -9.92 12.25 -26.54
N PHE A 41 -9.13 11.21 -26.80
CA PHE A 41 -7.69 11.37 -27.05
C PHE A 41 -7.44 12.25 -28.28
N LYS A 42 -8.15 11.98 -29.38
CA LYS A 42 -8.07 12.79 -30.60
C LYS A 42 -8.42 14.25 -30.34
N GLU A 43 -9.51 14.50 -29.61
CA GLU A 43 -9.93 15.86 -29.23
C GLU A 43 -8.87 16.56 -28.38
N ILE A 44 -8.23 15.87 -27.44
CA ILE A 44 -7.15 16.42 -26.62
C ILE A 44 -5.95 16.82 -27.49
N CYS A 45 -5.48 15.92 -28.37
CA CYS A 45 -4.34 16.20 -29.25
C CYS A 45 -4.62 17.35 -30.22
N GLU A 46 -5.81 17.38 -30.84
CA GLU A 46 -6.22 18.45 -31.75
C GLU A 46 -6.20 19.81 -31.03
N ASN A 47 -6.79 19.89 -29.84
CA ASN A 47 -6.84 21.16 -29.13
C ASN A 47 -5.49 21.58 -28.57
N LEU A 48 -4.68 20.66 -28.02
CA LEU A 48 -3.30 20.99 -27.61
C LEU A 48 -2.48 21.55 -28.76
N SER A 49 -2.63 21.00 -29.97
CA SER A 49 -1.94 21.53 -31.16
C SER A 49 -2.46 22.90 -31.60
N ARG A 50 -3.78 23.14 -31.54
CA ARG A 50 -4.40 24.43 -31.87
C ARG A 50 -3.96 25.54 -30.93
N LEU A 51 -3.79 25.26 -29.64
CA LEU A 51 -3.33 26.25 -28.67
C LEU A 51 -1.97 26.84 -29.03
N ILE A 52 -1.04 26.01 -29.51
CA ILE A 52 0.27 26.48 -29.96
C ILE A 52 0.11 27.33 -31.24
N GLN A 53 -0.71 26.88 -32.19
CA GLN A 53 -0.96 27.64 -33.43
C GLN A 53 -1.58 29.01 -33.19
N LEU A 54 -2.39 29.12 -32.14
CA LEU A 54 -3.05 30.37 -31.73
C LEU A 54 -2.23 31.18 -30.72
N GLU A 55 -1.05 30.69 -30.31
CA GLU A 55 -0.22 31.26 -29.24
C GLU A 55 -0.99 31.47 -27.92
N GLU A 56 -2.02 30.68 -27.69
CA GLU A 56 -2.93 30.78 -26.55
C GLU A 56 -2.50 29.85 -25.41
N LEU A 57 -1.57 30.31 -24.58
CA LEU A 57 -1.13 29.56 -23.39
C LEU A 57 -2.08 29.71 -22.18
N GLN A 58 -3.03 30.63 -22.22
CA GLN A 58 -4.02 30.85 -21.18
C GLN A 58 -5.34 31.30 -21.81
N PRO A 59 -6.50 30.73 -21.40
CA PRO A 59 -6.71 29.67 -20.41
C PRO A 59 -6.59 28.24 -20.96
N GLY A 60 -6.39 28.07 -22.28
CA GLY A 60 -6.53 26.77 -22.94
C GLY A 60 -5.51 25.71 -22.53
N PHE A 61 -4.23 26.07 -22.35
CA PHE A 61 -3.17 25.08 -22.04
C PHE A 61 -3.38 24.35 -20.71
N PRO A 62 -3.71 25.04 -19.59
CA PRO A 62 -4.11 24.36 -18.35
C PRO A 62 -5.31 23.43 -18.51
N LEU A 63 -6.35 23.86 -19.23
CA LEU A 63 -7.57 23.07 -19.42
C LEU A 63 -7.29 21.75 -20.14
N TRP A 64 -6.59 21.81 -21.28
CA TRP A 64 -6.34 20.62 -22.10
C TRP A 64 -5.25 19.72 -21.52
N SER A 65 -4.28 20.28 -20.79
CA SER A 65 -3.33 19.46 -20.01
C SER A 65 -4.03 18.72 -18.86
N SER A 66 -4.97 19.37 -18.17
CA SER A 66 -5.80 18.72 -17.15
C SER A 66 -6.67 17.59 -17.74
N LYS A 67 -7.27 17.81 -18.91
CA LYS A 67 -7.98 16.74 -19.64
C LYS A 67 -7.07 15.57 -20.03
N LEU A 68 -5.83 15.83 -20.42
CA LEU A 68 -4.85 14.76 -20.69
C LEU A 68 -4.46 14.00 -19.41
N GLN A 69 -4.27 14.70 -18.30
CA GLN A 69 -4.00 14.07 -17.00
C GLN A 69 -5.16 13.15 -16.57
N GLN A 70 -6.40 13.61 -16.71
CA GLN A 70 -7.61 12.82 -16.47
C GLN A 70 -7.73 11.64 -17.45
N PHE A 71 -7.39 11.84 -18.72
CA PHE A 71 -7.36 10.76 -19.70
C PHE A 71 -6.41 9.64 -19.24
N ILE A 72 -5.21 9.99 -18.80
CA ILE A 72 -4.22 9.01 -18.32
C ILE A 72 -4.68 8.33 -17.03
N SER A 73 -5.38 9.03 -16.12
CA SER A 73 -5.87 8.41 -14.88
C SER A 73 -6.97 7.38 -15.16
N TYR A 74 -7.92 7.68 -16.05
CA TYR A 74 -9.01 6.76 -16.38
C TYR A 74 -8.59 5.64 -17.34
N TYR A 75 -7.85 5.97 -18.39
CA TYR A 75 -7.57 5.05 -19.50
C TYR A 75 -6.15 4.51 -19.52
N GLY A 76 -5.25 4.98 -18.65
CA GLY A 76 -3.82 4.67 -18.76
C GLY A 76 -3.17 5.37 -19.95
N PHE A 77 -2.07 4.80 -20.47
CA PHE A 77 -1.30 5.41 -21.55
C PHE A 77 -1.87 5.03 -22.93
N SER A 78 -3.19 4.84 -23.03
CA SER A 78 -3.92 4.27 -24.18
C SER A 78 -3.81 5.10 -25.48
N PHE A 79 -2.59 5.28 -25.95
CA PHE A 79 -2.14 5.96 -27.14
C PHE A 79 -0.87 5.27 -27.63
N THR A 80 -0.47 5.57 -28.87
CA THR A 80 0.68 4.91 -29.50
C THR A 80 2.00 5.42 -28.92
N LYS A 81 3.08 4.64 -29.08
CA LYS A 81 4.44 5.08 -28.70
C LYS A 81 4.86 6.37 -29.41
N ILE A 82 4.43 6.55 -30.66
CA ILE A 82 4.71 7.76 -31.46
C ILE A 82 4.02 8.97 -30.82
N ASP A 83 2.75 8.84 -30.47
CA ASP A 83 2.01 9.94 -29.84
C ASP A 83 2.55 10.25 -28.44
N HIS A 84 3.01 9.24 -27.70
CA HIS A 84 3.68 9.43 -26.43
C HIS A 84 4.93 10.31 -26.56
N LEU A 85 5.82 9.99 -27.52
CA LEU A 85 7.02 10.80 -27.77
C LEU A 85 6.67 12.22 -28.20
N LYS A 86 5.64 12.41 -29.04
CA LYS A 86 5.15 13.73 -29.44
C LYS A 86 4.67 14.54 -28.24
N LEU A 87 3.93 13.93 -27.30
CA LEU A 87 3.47 14.60 -26.08
C LEU A 87 4.64 15.00 -25.19
N ILE A 88 5.64 14.14 -25.01
CA ILE A 88 6.85 14.48 -24.23
C ILE A 88 7.56 15.69 -24.87
N ASN A 89 7.85 15.62 -26.17
CA ASN A 89 8.51 16.70 -26.89
C ASN A 89 7.70 18.00 -26.90
N PHE A 90 6.36 17.91 -26.96
CA PHE A 90 5.47 19.06 -26.84
C PHE A 90 5.67 19.79 -25.51
N TYR A 91 5.64 19.07 -24.37
CA TYR A 91 5.83 19.71 -23.05
C TYR A 91 7.27 20.20 -22.83
N LEU A 92 8.29 19.51 -23.37
CA LEU A 92 9.67 20.01 -23.36
C LEU A 92 9.81 21.31 -24.15
N SER A 93 9.18 21.39 -25.32
CA SER A 93 9.22 22.59 -26.17
C SER A 93 8.56 23.80 -25.48
N ILE A 94 7.47 23.58 -24.74
CA ILE A 94 6.83 24.64 -23.95
C ILE A 94 7.75 25.13 -22.83
N LEU A 95 8.46 24.24 -22.14
CA LEU A 95 9.44 24.62 -21.12
C LEU A 95 10.62 25.43 -21.66
N SER A 96 10.91 25.33 -22.96
CA SER A 96 11.95 26.13 -23.63
C SER A 96 11.49 27.53 -24.03
N ILE A 97 10.21 27.88 -23.85
CA ILE A 97 9.69 29.23 -24.15
C ILE A 97 10.28 30.23 -23.15
N LYS A 98 10.87 31.31 -23.67
CA LYS A 98 11.40 32.41 -22.86
C LYS A 98 10.28 33.07 -22.06
N ASN A 99 10.53 33.38 -20.78
CA ASN A 99 9.58 34.03 -19.88
C ASN A 99 8.24 33.27 -19.71
N LEU A 100 8.26 31.94 -19.81
CA LEU A 100 7.10 31.12 -19.46
C LEU A 100 6.73 31.35 -17.99
N ASN A 101 5.45 31.53 -17.69
CA ASN A 101 5.00 31.69 -16.31
C ASN A 101 5.17 30.38 -15.50
N TYR A 102 5.37 30.53 -14.19
CA TYR A 102 5.59 29.39 -13.29
C TYR A 102 4.41 28.41 -13.21
N VAL A 103 3.18 28.88 -13.45
CA VAL A 103 1.98 28.02 -13.45
C VAL A 103 2.04 27.02 -14.60
N ASN A 104 2.34 27.48 -15.82
CA ASN A 104 2.49 26.65 -17.01
C ASN A 104 3.72 25.75 -16.92
N ALA A 105 4.82 26.25 -16.34
CA ALA A 105 6.01 25.45 -16.07
C ALA A 105 5.69 24.27 -15.13
N LYS A 106 4.97 24.53 -14.03
CA LYS A 106 4.51 23.49 -13.09
C LYS A 106 3.64 22.43 -13.80
N ILE A 107 2.74 22.85 -14.68
CA ILE A 107 1.92 21.92 -15.48
C ILE A 107 2.82 21.04 -16.36
N CYS A 108 3.81 21.62 -17.03
CA CYS A 108 4.76 20.86 -17.84
C CYS A 108 5.55 19.86 -16.98
N PHE A 109 6.05 20.26 -15.80
CA PHE A 109 6.77 19.36 -14.89
C PHE A 109 5.90 18.17 -14.48
N ASN A 110 4.63 18.41 -14.13
CA ASN A 110 3.70 17.35 -13.75
C ASN A 110 3.38 16.42 -14.92
N MET A 111 3.16 16.98 -16.12
CA MET A 111 2.85 16.19 -17.31
C MET A 111 4.06 15.36 -17.77
N LEU A 112 5.25 15.96 -17.85
CA LEU A 112 6.49 15.24 -18.19
C LEU A 112 6.76 14.14 -17.17
N SER A 113 6.60 14.44 -15.89
CA SER A 113 6.69 13.43 -14.83
C SER A 113 5.72 12.26 -15.07
N GLN A 114 4.45 12.55 -15.36
CA GLN A 114 3.45 11.51 -15.58
C GLN A 114 3.78 10.66 -16.82
N LEU A 115 4.20 11.28 -17.92
CA LEU A 115 4.54 10.63 -19.20
C LEU A 115 5.81 9.78 -19.07
N THR A 116 6.85 10.30 -18.41
CA THR A 116 8.14 9.60 -18.26
C THR A 116 8.18 8.60 -17.09
N ARG A 117 7.20 8.62 -16.17
CA ARG A 117 7.15 7.74 -14.98
C ARG A 117 7.28 6.25 -15.30
N LYS A 118 6.71 5.80 -16.42
CA LYS A 118 6.72 4.38 -16.81
C LYS A 118 7.87 4.10 -17.76
N ILE A 119 9.09 4.08 -17.22
CA ILE A 119 10.35 4.00 -17.97
C ILE A 119 10.46 2.78 -18.91
N ARG A 120 9.69 1.71 -18.70
CA ARG A 120 9.65 0.56 -19.61
C ARG A 120 8.97 0.85 -20.96
N LEU A 121 8.22 1.95 -21.07
CA LEU A 121 7.47 2.29 -22.29
C LEU A 121 8.31 3.03 -23.33
N ILE A 122 9.33 3.75 -22.89
CA ILE A 122 10.19 4.60 -23.73
C ILE A 122 11.63 4.30 -23.35
N THR A 123 12.45 3.92 -24.34
CA THR A 123 13.88 3.65 -24.14
C THR A 123 14.71 4.87 -24.46
N ARG A 124 15.98 4.86 -24.04
CA ARG A 124 16.95 5.89 -24.40
C ARG A 124 17.16 6.05 -25.91
N ASN A 125 16.98 4.98 -26.68
CA ASN A 125 17.07 5.04 -28.14
C ASN A 125 15.89 5.80 -28.76
N ASP A 126 14.77 5.92 -28.04
CA ASP A 126 13.57 6.61 -28.51
C ASP A 126 13.55 8.10 -28.14
N LEU A 127 14.22 8.47 -27.04
CA LEU A 127 14.13 9.80 -26.44
C LEU A 127 15.48 10.24 -25.88
N ILE A 128 15.92 11.42 -26.32
CA ILE A 128 17.08 12.13 -25.78
C ILE A 128 16.61 13.52 -25.36
N ILE A 129 16.93 13.92 -24.13
CA ILE A 129 16.54 15.20 -23.55
C ILE A 129 17.79 16.03 -23.24
N ASP A 130 17.77 17.32 -23.59
CA ASP A 130 18.80 18.26 -23.17
C ASP A 130 18.57 18.67 -21.70
N TRP A 131 19.57 18.40 -20.85
CA TRP A 131 19.52 18.72 -19.42
C TRP A 131 19.50 20.23 -19.16
N LYS A 132 20.00 21.05 -20.08
CA LYS A 132 20.08 22.51 -19.94
C LYS A 132 18.71 23.19 -19.84
N ILE A 133 17.67 22.56 -20.40
CA ILE A 133 16.27 22.99 -20.21
C ILE A 133 15.96 23.04 -18.72
N PHE A 134 16.24 21.94 -18.01
CA PHE A 134 15.97 21.84 -16.58
C PHE A 134 16.96 22.65 -15.74
N TYR A 135 18.21 22.78 -16.16
CA TYR A 135 19.19 23.63 -15.48
C TYR A 135 18.75 25.10 -15.43
N THR A 136 18.21 25.60 -16.54
CA THR A 136 17.64 26.96 -16.62
C THR A 136 16.54 27.15 -15.58
N TRP A 137 15.66 26.16 -15.44
CA TRP A 137 14.58 26.18 -14.45
C TRP A 137 15.07 26.00 -13.01
N ALA A 138 16.10 25.19 -12.77
CA ALA A 138 16.70 25.03 -11.44
C ALA A 138 17.25 26.37 -10.91
N LYS A 139 17.92 27.15 -11.77
CA LYS A 139 18.39 28.51 -11.43
C LYS A 139 17.24 29.44 -11.04
N LEU A 140 16.12 29.38 -11.78
CA LEU A 140 14.96 30.23 -11.53
C LEU A 140 14.17 29.85 -10.27
N ILE A 141 14.11 28.56 -9.92
CA ILE A 141 13.21 28.03 -8.89
C ILE A 141 13.93 27.74 -7.56
N LEU A 142 15.17 27.25 -7.60
CA LEU A 142 15.84 26.71 -6.40
C LEU A 142 16.95 27.60 -5.88
N PHE A 143 17.67 28.26 -6.79
CA PHE A 143 18.88 29.03 -6.46
C PHE A 143 18.72 30.49 -6.87
N ASN A 144 17.48 30.99 -6.84
CA ASN A 144 17.17 32.38 -7.14
C ASN A 144 17.41 33.24 -5.89
N HIS A 145 18.63 33.75 -5.73
CA HIS A 145 18.97 34.63 -4.61
C HIS A 145 18.17 35.95 -4.59
N ASP A 146 17.50 36.30 -5.70
CA ASP A 146 16.62 37.46 -5.80
C ASP A 146 15.15 37.13 -5.45
N GLU A 147 14.81 35.89 -5.09
CA GLU A 147 13.46 35.48 -4.65
C GLU A 147 12.84 36.41 -3.59
N PRO A 148 13.53 36.80 -2.50
CA PRO A 148 12.96 37.72 -1.50
C PRO A 148 12.62 39.12 -2.07
N TYR A 149 13.17 39.48 -3.23
CA TYR A 149 12.91 40.73 -3.94
C TYR A 149 11.99 40.54 -5.17
N SER A 150 11.59 39.30 -5.48
CA SER A 150 10.75 38.97 -6.63
C SER A 150 9.30 39.40 -6.41
N LEU A 151 8.74 40.12 -7.39
CA LEU A 151 7.31 40.45 -7.44
C LEU A 151 6.45 39.29 -7.97
N VAL A 152 7.08 38.20 -8.45
CA VAL A 152 6.38 37.05 -9.01
C VAL A 152 6.31 35.94 -7.97
N SER A 153 5.08 35.62 -7.54
CA SER A 153 4.83 34.52 -6.61
C SER A 153 4.95 33.16 -7.30
N MET A 154 5.75 32.27 -6.71
CA MET A 154 5.84 30.88 -7.15
C MET A 154 4.61 30.08 -6.68
N PRO A 155 4.03 29.22 -7.54
CA PRO A 155 3.00 28.30 -7.11
C PRO A 155 3.50 27.36 -6.00
N LYS A 156 2.65 27.05 -5.03
CA LYS A 156 2.93 26.02 -4.02
C LYS A 156 3.37 24.72 -4.70
N ASP A 157 4.33 24.00 -4.13
CA ASP A 157 4.85 22.71 -4.60
C ASP A 157 5.52 22.69 -6.00
N ILE A 158 5.83 23.86 -6.60
CA ILE A 158 6.54 23.87 -7.89
C ILE A 158 7.91 23.18 -7.79
N ILE A 159 8.63 23.38 -6.67
CA ILE A 159 9.92 22.75 -6.38
C ILE A 159 9.78 21.22 -6.42
N ASN A 160 8.82 20.66 -5.69
CA ASN A 160 8.58 19.22 -5.66
C ASN A 160 8.20 18.67 -7.04
N SER A 161 7.37 19.40 -7.79
CA SER A 161 6.97 19.05 -9.16
C SER A 161 8.18 19.01 -10.10
N PHE A 162 9.07 20.00 -9.97
CA PHE A 162 10.30 20.11 -10.73
C PHE A 162 11.28 18.97 -10.41
N LEU A 163 11.57 18.72 -9.13
CA LEU A 163 12.48 17.65 -8.71
C LEU A 163 12.01 16.27 -9.18
N PHE A 164 10.71 15.99 -9.09
CA PHE A 164 10.14 14.73 -9.59
C PHE A 164 10.24 14.62 -11.12
N CYS A 165 10.05 15.74 -11.84
CA CYS A 165 10.23 15.80 -13.29
C CYS A 165 11.67 15.48 -13.70
N VAL A 166 12.65 16.17 -13.11
CA VAL A 166 14.06 15.94 -13.42
C VAL A 166 14.46 14.50 -13.11
N ARG A 167 14.04 13.95 -11.97
CA ARG A 167 14.33 12.55 -11.62
C ARG A 167 13.84 11.56 -12.68
N ASN A 168 12.63 11.76 -13.21
CA ASN A 168 12.07 10.87 -14.24
C ASN A 168 12.66 11.13 -15.65
N CYS A 169 13.13 12.35 -15.93
CA CYS A 169 13.73 12.72 -17.20
C CYS A 169 15.24 12.40 -17.29
N ARG A 170 15.95 12.37 -16.16
CA ARG A 170 17.41 12.12 -16.05
C ARG A 170 17.89 10.87 -16.81
N PRO A 171 17.18 9.72 -16.84
CA PRO A 171 17.58 8.57 -17.65
C PRO A 171 17.72 8.84 -19.16
N TYR A 172 17.07 9.89 -19.67
CA TYR A 172 17.04 10.26 -21.09
C TYR A 172 18.02 11.40 -21.45
N PHE A 173 18.84 11.90 -20.51
CA PHE A 173 19.87 12.89 -20.84
C PHE A 173 20.90 12.33 -21.82
N SER A 174 21.51 13.16 -22.68
CA SER A 174 22.49 12.72 -23.67
C SER A 174 23.69 12.00 -23.03
N ALA A 175 24.48 11.26 -23.83
CA ALA A 175 25.68 10.58 -23.32
C ALA A 175 26.78 11.58 -22.92
N THR A 176 26.83 12.73 -23.58
CA THR A 176 27.77 13.83 -23.28
C THR A 176 27.38 14.63 -22.03
N ALA A 177 26.13 14.50 -21.56
CA ALA A 177 25.61 15.31 -20.46
C ALA A 177 26.46 15.20 -19.19
N THR A 178 26.97 14.03 -18.86
CA THR A 178 27.82 13.85 -17.66
C THR A 178 29.04 14.77 -17.71
N GLN A 179 29.77 14.77 -18.83
CA GLN A 179 30.97 15.59 -18.98
C GLN A 179 30.61 17.09 -18.96
N GLU A 180 29.57 17.49 -19.69
CA GLU A 180 29.09 18.88 -19.71
C GLU A 180 28.69 19.39 -18.33
N ILE A 181 28.00 18.56 -17.53
CA ILE A 181 27.59 18.86 -16.15
C ILE A 181 28.83 19.00 -15.24
N LEU A 182 29.80 18.10 -15.37
CA LEU A 182 31.04 18.19 -14.59
C LEU A 182 31.84 19.44 -14.94
N ASP A 183 31.97 19.78 -16.23
CA ASP A 183 32.72 20.95 -16.69
C ASP A 183 32.08 22.26 -16.23
N GLU A 184 30.74 22.34 -16.19
CA GLU A 184 30.00 23.51 -15.69
C GLU A 184 30.21 23.72 -14.18
N PHE A 185 30.18 22.64 -13.39
CA PHE A 185 30.07 22.73 -11.93
C PHE A 185 31.38 22.52 -11.17
N ARG A 186 32.34 21.74 -11.69
CA ARG A 186 33.65 21.49 -11.04
C ARG A 186 34.40 22.76 -10.63
N PRO A 187 34.39 23.87 -11.41
CA PRO A 187 35.07 25.11 -11.01
C PRO A 187 34.60 25.70 -9.67
N TYR A 188 33.40 25.34 -9.22
CA TYR A 188 32.79 25.83 -7.98
C TYR A 188 32.99 24.91 -6.77
N LEU A 189 33.80 23.85 -6.90
CA LEU A 189 34.13 22.92 -5.82
C LEU A 189 35.14 23.55 -4.83
N CYS A 190 34.71 24.59 -4.11
CA CYS A 190 35.47 25.19 -3.02
C CYS A 190 34.83 24.78 -1.68
N PRO A 191 35.45 23.92 -0.86
CA PRO A 191 34.85 23.40 0.37
C PRO A 191 34.60 24.48 1.44
N PHE A 192 35.16 25.68 1.27
CA PHE A 192 34.99 26.82 2.17
C PHE A 192 33.91 27.80 1.72
N ASP A 193 33.34 27.63 0.52
CA ASP A 193 32.31 28.49 -0.03
C ASP A 193 30.92 27.85 0.12
N THR A 194 29.90 28.67 0.39
CA THR A 194 28.50 28.23 0.44
C THR A 194 28.00 27.71 -0.90
N VAL A 195 28.56 28.20 -2.01
CA VAL A 195 28.21 27.76 -3.38
C VAL A 195 28.49 26.27 -3.59
N CYS A 196 29.46 25.70 -2.87
CA CYS A 196 29.75 24.27 -2.95
C CYS A 196 28.56 23.41 -2.55
N GLY A 197 27.74 23.86 -1.58
CA GLY A 197 26.52 23.15 -1.19
C GLY A 197 25.49 23.09 -2.32
N ASP A 198 25.30 24.19 -3.04
CA ASP A 198 24.38 24.28 -4.17
C ASP A 198 24.84 23.37 -5.32
N VAL A 199 26.15 23.35 -5.60
CA VAL A 199 26.79 22.47 -6.60
C VAL A 199 26.54 21.00 -6.30
N MET A 200 26.70 20.57 -5.04
CA MET A 200 26.40 19.20 -4.63
C MET A 200 24.92 18.84 -4.86
N GLY A 201 24.02 19.79 -4.63
CA GLY A 201 22.60 19.67 -4.97
C GLY A 201 22.36 19.50 -6.48
N TYR A 202 23.02 20.30 -7.31
CA TYR A 202 22.97 20.18 -8.76
C TYR A 202 23.47 18.84 -9.27
N TRP A 203 24.59 18.33 -8.74
CA TRP A 203 25.12 17.03 -9.11
C TRP A 203 24.19 15.88 -8.75
N ASN A 204 23.67 15.87 -7.52
CA ASN A 204 22.68 14.87 -7.10
C ASN A 204 21.45 14.87 -8.03
N MET A 205 21.04 16.05 -8.49
CA MET A 205 19.88 16.21 -9.38
C MET A 205 20.15 15.79 -10.83
N PHE A 206 21.27 16.22 -11.42
CA PHE A 206 21.48 16.18 -12.87
C PHE A 206 22.43 15.09 -13.35
N LEU A 207 23.39 14.62 -12.55
CA LEU A 207 24.36 13.63 -13.02
C LEU A 207 23.66 12.33 -13.47
N PRO A 208 23.85 11.89 -14.73
CA PRO A 208 23.28 10.64 -15.20
C PRO A 208 23.91 9.44 -14.49
N VAL A 209 23.06 8.60 -13.88
CA VAL A 209 23.47 7.34 -13.21
C VAL A 209 22.92 6.08 -13.88
N HIS A 210 22.18 6.22 -14.98
CA HIS A 210 21.42 5.15 -15.65
C HIS A 210 21.99 4.79 -17.04
N LEU A 211 23.25 5.16 -17.31
CA LEU A 211 23.88 4.87 -18.59
C LEU A 211 24.07 3.35 -18.74
N PRO A 212 23.91 2.79 -19.95
CA PRO A 212 24.17 1.37 -20.19
C PRO A 212 25.66 1.05 -20.01
N PRO A 213 26.02 -0.23 -19.81
CA PRO A 213 27.41 -0.67 -19.57
C PRO A 213 28.42 -0.16 -20.61
N GLU A 214 28.02 -0.10 -21.87
CA GLU A 214 28.84 0.39 -22.99
C GLU A 214 29.23 1.88 -22.86
N LEU A 215 28.50 2.64 -22.06
CA LEU A 215 28.68 4.09 -21.87
C LEU A 215 29.12 4.45 -20.44
N HIS A 216 29.50 3.48 -19.60
CA HIS A 216 29.93 3.77 -18.23
C HIS A 216 31.17 4.67 -18.16
N ASP A 217 32.05 4.62 -19.17
CA ASP A 217 33.23 5.50 -19.28
C ASP A 217 32.84 6.97 -19.52
N GLN A 218 31.63 7.22 -20.03
CA GLN A 218 31.03 8.56 -20.18
C GLN A 218 30.06 8.90 -19.03
N GLY A 219 29.99 8.02 -18.02
CA GLY A 219 29.07 8.09 -16.90
C GLY A 219 29.79 8.23 -15.57
N PHE A 220 29.44 7.36 -14.63
CA PHE A 220 29.93 7.44 -13.26
C PHE A 220 31.45 7.34 -13.13
N LYS A 221 32.15 6.67 -14.07
CA LYS A 221 33.60 6.54 -14.04
C LYS A 221 34.34 7.88 -14.18
N LEU A 222 33.67 8.93 -14.66
CA LEU A 222 34.26 10.27 -14.79
C LEU A 222 34.38 11.02 -13.46
N TRP A 223 33.64 10.63 -12.42
CA TRP A 223 33.49 11.41 -11.19
C TRP A 223 33.44 10.60 -9.90
N LEU A 224 33.08 9.31 -9.94
CA LEU A 224 32.81 8.53 -8.72
C LEU A 224 34.02 8.43 -7.78
N SER A 225 35.22 8.13 -8.32
CA SER A 225 36.43 8.03 -7.50
C SER A 225 36.79 9.36 -6.84
N GLU A 226 36.79 10.44 -7.63
CA GLU A 226 37.03 11.81 -7.15
C GLU A 226 36.07 12.17 -6.00
N PHE A 227 34.78 11.83 -6.14
CA PHE A 227 33.77 12.19 -5.15
C PHE A 227 33.88 11.33 -3.89
N LEU A 228 34.25 10.05 -4.01
CA LEU A 228 34.50 9.18 -2.86
C LEU A 228 35.73 9.64 -2.07
N ASP A 229 36.79 10.08 -2.76
CA ASP A 229 37.99 10.65 -2.12
C ASP A 229 37.67 11.96 -1.38
N ILE A 230 36.89 12.86 -2.00
CA ILE A 230 36.40 14.09 -1.35
C ILE A 230 35.55 13.75 -0.12
N TRP A 231 34.66 12.76 -0.26
CA TRP A 231 33.80 12.36 0.83
C TRP A 231 34.61 11.79 2.00
N GLU A 232 35.57 10.90 1.75
CA GLU A 232 36.43 10.31 2.79
C GLU A 232 37.28 11.36 3.51
N THR A 233 37.86 12.31 2.76
CA THR A 233 38.72 13.37 3.33
C THR A 233 37.95 14.35 4.21
N VAL A 234 36.68 14.63 3.91
CA VAL A 234 35.85 15.55 4.69
C VAL A 234 35.13 14.81 5.82
N CYS A 235 35.58 15.02 7.06
CA CYS A 235 35.08 14.32 8.26
C CYS A 235 34.07 15.11 9.11
N ASN A 236 33.72 16.34 8.72
CA ASN A 236 32.99 17.28 9.59
C ASN A 236 31.45 17.25 9.41
N ASN A 237 30.88 16.22 8.76
CA ASN A 237 29.44 16.10 8.43
C ASN A 237 28.82 17.41 7.88
N PRO A 238 29.31 17.91 6.74
CA PRO A 238 28.79 19.14 6.15
C PRO A 238 27.37 18.92 5.62
N ALA A 239 26.55 19.99 5.59
CA ALA A 239 25.16 19.92 5.11
C ALA A 239 25.02 19.36 3.68
N TRP A 240 26.07 19.48 2.85
CA TRP A 240 26.08 18.94 1.49
C TRP A 240 26.33 17.44 1.41
N GLU A 241 26.79 16.79 2.49
CA GLU A 241 27.12 15.36 2.50
C GLU A 241 25.91 14.49 2.15
N GLN A 242 24.72 14.88 2.63
CA GLN A 242 23.46 14.18 2.33
C GLN A 242 23.18 14.11 0.82
N SER A 243 23.54 15.15 0.05
CA SER A 243 23.39 15.15 -1.41
C SER A 243 24.30 14.13 -2.09
N LEU A 244 25.54 13.99 -1.61
CA LEU A 244 26.48 12.99 -2.14
C LEU A 244 26.06 11.57 -1.78
N ILE A 245 25.59 11.33 -0.56
CA ILE A 245 25.11 10.00 -0.16
C ILE A 245 23.89 9.60 -0.97
N SER A 246 23.00 10.55 -1.27
CA SER A 246 21.88 10.33 -2.19
C SER A 246 22.37 9.93 -3.59
N LEU A 247 23.42 10.58 -4.09
CA LEU A 247 24.03 10.27 -5.38
C LEU A 247 24.73 8.89 -5.37
N PHE A 248 25.50 8.56 -4.32
CA PHE A 248 26.17 7.27 -4.15
C PHE A 248 25.18 6.10 -4.06
N SER A 249 24.10 6.29 -3.30
CA SER A 249 23.01 5.32 -3.24
C SER A 249 22.37 5.08 -4.61
N CYS A 250 22.08 6.16 -5.35
CA CYS A 250 21.51 6.07 -6.70
C CYS A 250 22.45 5.36 -7.68
N VAL A 251 23.74 5.73 -7.69
CA VAL A 251 24.72 5.13 -8.63
C VAL A 251 24.98 3.67 -8.27
N ALA A 252 25.04 3.31 -7.00
CA ALA A 252 25.15 1.92 -6.56
C ALA A 252 23.96 1.09 -7.06
N TRP A 253 22.73 1.57 -6.81
CA TRP A 253 21.51 0.86 -7.17
C TRP A 253 21.34 0.65 -8.67
N HIS A 254 21.72 1.64 -9.49
CA HIS A 254 21.56 1.55 -10.93
C HIS A 254 22.72 0.85 -11.65
N ASN A 255 23.83 0.59 -10.96
CA ASN A 255 25.04 0.00 -11.55
C ASN A 255 25.54 -1.22 -10.74
N ILE A 256 24.60 -2.01 -10.20
CA ILE A 256 24.89 -3.23 -9.44
C ILE A 256 25.76 -4.17 -10.28
N GLY A 257 26.90 -4.58 -9.72
CA GLY A 257 27.89 -5.45 -10.34
C GLY A 257 28.88 -4.78 -11.30
N TYR A 258 28.87 -3.45 -11.39
CA TYR A 258 29.83 -2.68 -12.21
C TYR A 258 30.74 -1.76 -11.40
N ILE A 259 30.51 -1.63 -10.09
CA ILE A 259 31.31 -0.82 -9.17
C ILE A 259 31.82 -1.75 -8.06
N ASP A 260 33.13 -1.72 -7.83
CA ASP A 260 33.73 -2.41 -6.69
C ASP A 260 33.64 -1.52 -5.44
N TRP A 261 32.74 -1.89 -4.53
CA TRP A 261 32.52 -1.19 -3.27
C TRP A 261 33.36 -1.75 -2.13
N GLU A 262 34.06 -2.88 -2.30
CA GLU A 262 34.78 -3.58 -1.23
C GLU A 262 35.76 -2.66 -0.47
N PRO A 263 36.59 -1.82 -1.13
CA PRO A 263 37.50 -0.91 -0.43
C PRO A 263 36.79 0.14 0.44
N TRP A 264 35.53 0.45 0.11
CA TRP A 264 34.75 1.53 0.72
C TRP A 264 33.80 1.04 1.83
N LEU A 265 33.60 -0.28 1.98
CA LEU A 265 32.65 -0.82 2.97
C LEU A 265 32.96 -0.34 4.39
N SER A 266 34.22 -0.40 4.83
CA SER A 266 34.59 0.00 6.18
C SER A 266 34.30 1.50 6.46
N PRO A 267 34.74 2.47 5.63
CA PRO A 267 34.35 3.87 5.76
C PRO A 267 32.82 4.09 5.74
N ILE A 268 32.10 3.41 4.85
CA ILE A 268 30.64 3.53 4.69
C ILE A 268 29.92 3.10 5.96
N PHE A 269 30.15 1.88 6.44
CA PHE A 269 29.47 1.38 7.65
C PHE A 269 29.87 2.16 8.90
N THR A 270 31.11 2.66 8.97
CA THR A 270 31.56 3.52 10.07
C THR A 270 30.81 4.85 10.10
N ARG A 271 30.62 5.50 8.95
CA ARG A 271 29.87 6.77 8.86
C ARG A 271 28.37 6.56 9.07
N ILE A 272 27.80 5.46 8.61
CA ILE A 272 26.41 5.09 8.90
C ILE A 272 26.22 4.94 10.42
N LEU A 273 27.07 4.18 11.11
CA LEU A 273 26.98 3.99 12.56
C LEU A 273 27.08 5.32 13.32
N LYS A 274 27.98 6.22 12.91
CA LYS A 274 28.11 7.56 13.51
C LYS A 274 26.85 8.40 13.33
N ASN A 275 26.19 8.31 12.16
CA ASN A 275 25.00 9.10 11.84
C ASN A 275 23.70 8.57 12.46
N LEU A 276 23.69 7.34 13.00
CA LEU A 276 22.57 6.86 13.82
C LEU A 276 22.43 7.63 15.15
N SER A 277 23.42 8.46 15.51
CA SER A 277 23.37 9.38 16.66
C SER A 277 22.98 8.71 17.99
N LEU A 278 23.41 7.45 18.18
CA LEU A 278 23.05 6.63 19.33
C LEU A 278 23.72 7.12 20.62
N PRO A 279 23.03 7.12 21.77
CA PRO A 279 23.63 7.50 23.04
C PRO A 279 24.60 6.41 23.50
N VAL A 280 25.91 6.70 23.44
CA VAL A 280 26.96 5.80 23.91
C VAL A 280 27.70 6.45 25.08
N GLY A 281 27.60 5.86 26.27
CA GLY A 281 28.22 6.37 27.51
C GLY A 281 27.52 7.60 28.10
N ASN A 282 28.26 8.44 28.83
CA ASN A 282 27.74 9.62 29.53
C ASN A 282 27.60 10.88 28.64
N VAL A 283 27.83 10.76 27.33
CA VAL A 283 27.78 11.88 26.40
C VAL A 283 26.35 12.02 25.87
N LYS A 284 25.70 13.16 26.14
CA LYS A 284 24.40 13.48 25.54
C LYS A 284 24.58 13.64 24.03
N SER A 285 23.75 12.96 23.23
CA SER A 285 23.74 13.09 21.77
C SER A 285 23.54 14.56 21.38
N THR A 286 24.53 15.17 20.74
CA THR A 286 24.42 16.50 20.15
C THR A 286 23.55 16.40 18.89
N LYS A 287 22.27 16.77 18.99
CA LYS A 287 21.27 16.79 17.90
C LYS A 287 21.55 17.83 16.80
N GLU A 288 22.76 18.37 16.71
CA GLU A 288 23.09 19.47 15.79
C GLU A 288 23.47 18.99 14.38
N THR A 289 23.54 17.68 14.13
CA THR A 289 23.90 17.12 12.82
C THR A 289 22.66 16.61 12.07
N GLN A 290 22.60 16.88 10.76
CA GLN A 290 21.57 16.31 9.89
C GLN A 290 21.85 14.81 9.72
N ASN A 291 20.96 13.95 10.22
CA ASN A 291 21.10 12.51 10.05
C ASN A 291 20.91 12.11 8.59
N TYR A 292 21.58 11.04 8.18
CA TYR A 292 21.40 10.49 6.84
C TYR A 292 19.98 9.98 6.64
N SER A 293 19.43 10.21 5.45
CA SER A 293 18.12 9.67 5.10
C SER A 293 18.13 8.14 5.10
N VAL A 294 17.32 7.55 5.99
CA VAL A 294 17.21 6.09 6.17
C VAL A 294 16.94 5.32 4.85
N PRO A 295 15.97 5.72 4.00
CA PRO A 295 15.74 5.04 2.72
C PRO A 295 16.97 5.06 1.78
N VAL A 296 17.74 6.15 1.80
CA VAL A 296 18.93 6.30 0.97
C VAL A 296 20.02 5.35 1.43
N VAL A 297 20.27 5.27 2.73
CA VAL A 297 21.27 4.36 3.32
C VAL A 297 20.87 2.89 3.08
N ALA A 298 19.61 2.55 3.33
CA ALA A 298 19.09 1.20 3.09
C ALA A 298 19.28 0.75 1.63
N THR A 299 18.91 1.61 0.68
CA THR A 299 19.09 1.34 -0.76
C THR A 299 20.56 1.17 -1.12
N TRP A 300 21.45 1.98 -0.52
CA TRP A 300 22.89 1.90 -0.79
C TRP A 300 23.49 0.60 -0.28
N ILE A 301 23.21 0.21 0.97
CA ILE A 301 23.65 -1.06 1.56
C ILE A 301 23.18 -2.23 0.69
N VAL A 302 21.88 -2.27 0.36
CA VAL A 302 21.32 -3.36 -0.45
C VAL A 302 21.95 -3.39 -1.83
N ALA A 303 22.19 -2.25 -2.48
CA ALA A 303 22.81 -2.20 -3.81
C ALA A 303 24.24 -2.76 -3.82
N MET A 304 24.97 -2.63 -2.71
CA MET A 304 26.35 -3.12 -2.59
C MET A 304 26.44 -4.63 -2.35
N MET A 305 25.36 -5.33 -2.00
CA MET A 305 25.41 -6.78 -1.69
C MET A 305 25.61 -7.68 -2.92
N GLY A 306 26.04 -8.93 -2.70
CA GLY A 306 26.11 -9.99 -3.71
C GLY A 306 27.54 -10.33 -4.14
N ASN A 307 27.68 -11.37 -4.99
CA ASN A 307 28.97 -11.87 -5.47
C ASN A 307 29.96 -12.25 -4.33
N GLN A 308 29.45 -12.81 -3.22
CA GLN A 308 30.25 -13.25 -2.06
C GLN A 308 31.14 -12.16 -1.44
N ASN A 309 30.74 -10.89 -1.54
CA ASN A 309 31.47 -9.78 -0.93
C ASN A 309 31.21 -9.66 0.57
N SER A 310 31.97 -8.79 1.26
CA SER A 310 31.90 -8.68 2.72
C SER A 310 30.71 -7.84 3.22
N CYS A 311 29.85 -7.32 2.33
CA CYS A 311 28.82 -6.35 2.67
C CYS A 311 27.80 -6.86 3.72
N ILE A 312 27.35 -8.12 3.59
CA ILE A 312 26.45 -8.74 4.57
C ILE A 312 27.12 -8.90 5.94
N GLN A 313 28.42 -9.20 5.96
CA GLN A 313 29.18 -9.29 7.21
C GLN A 313 29.28 -7.92 7.90
N TYR A 314 29.56 -6.85 7.17
CA TYR A 314 29.54 -5.49 7.73
C TYR A 314 28.15 -5.08 8.25
N LEU A 315 27.07 -5.48 7.58
CA LEU A 315 25.71 -5.27 8.07
C LEU A 315 25.47 -6.04 9.37
N ARG A 316 25.90 -7.30 9.45
CA ARG A 316 25.82 -8.11 10.67
C ARG A 316 26.55 -7.45 11.83
N ASP A 317 27.75 -6.94 11.59
CA ASP A 317 28.55 -6.27 12.60
C ASP A 317 27.90 -4.95 13.06
N LEU A 318 27.32 -4.18 12.13
CA LEU A 318 26.52 -2.99 12.44
C LEU A 318 25.32 -3.34 13.33
N LEU A 319 24.52 -4.33 12.94
CA LEU A 319 23.33 -4.77 13.69
C LEU A 319 23.69 -5.33 15.08
N ASN A 320 24.82 -6.04 15.18
CA ASN A 320 25.35 -6.50 16.47
C ASN A 320 25.76 -5.32 17.37
N ALA A 321 26.43 -4.30 16.83
CA ALA A 321 26.83 -3.11 17.59
C ALA A 321 25.64 -2.34 18.16
N ILE A 322 24.50 -2.34 17.46
CA ILE A 322 23.29 -1.61 17.85
C ILE A 322 22.20 -2.50 18.49
N LYS A 323 22.49 -3.79 18.75
CA LYS A 323 21.50 -4.79 19.20
C LYS A 323 20.68 -4.37 20.40
N ASN A 324 21.34 -3.78 21.40
CA ASN A 324 20.68 -3.40 22.65
C ASN A 324 19.62 -2.30 22.45
N PHE A 325 19.76 -1.46 21.41
CA PHE A 325 18.82 -0.37 21.14
C PHE A 325 17.48 -0.84 20.56
N TYR A 326 17.40 -2.08 20.07
CA TYR A 326 16.13 -2.66 19.57
C TYR A 326 15.24 -3.23 20.68
N HIS A 327 15.78 -3.45 21.89
CA HIS A 327 15.01 -4.06 22.98
C HIS A 327 13.87 -3.15 23.47
N PRO A 328 12.65 -3.68 23.73
CA PRO A 328 11.51 -2.88 24.18
C PRO A 328 11.71 -2.07 25.46
N SER A 329 12.63 -2.48 26.32
CA SER A 329 12.98 -1.73 27.53
C SER A 329 13.86 -0.51 27.28
N ASN A 330 14.52 -0.41 26.12
CA ASN A 330 15.45 0.65 25.78
C ASN A 330 14.77 1.69 24.87
N THR A 331 13.79 2.39 25.44
CA THR A 331 13.02 3.40 24.72
C THR A 331 13.77 4.73 24.58
N GLY A 332 13.78 5.30 23.38
CA GLY A 332 14.35 6.61 23.11
C GLY A 332 14.09 7.07 21.68
N ASP A 333 14.45 8.32 21.38
CA ASP A 333 14.20 8.96 20.08
C ASP A 333 14.79 8.15 18.89
N PHE A 334 15.88 7.42 19.13
CA PHE A 334 16.55 6.57 18.14
C PHE A 334 15.71 5.37 17.65
N GLN A 335 14.71 4.90 18.42
CA GLN A 335 13.95 3.70 18.06
C GLN A 335 13.20 3.85 16.73
N THR A 336 12.65 5.04 16.48
CA THR A 336 11.94 5.34 15.22
C THR A 336 12.87 5.14 14.03
N GLU A 337 14.07 5.70 14.10
CA GLU A 337 15.07 5.65 13.03
C GLU A 337 15.60 4.23 12.83
N LEU A 338 15.89 3.49 13.91
CA LEU A 338 16.39 2.12 13.85
C LEU A 338 15.37 1.12 13.28
N ILE A 339 14.10 1.22 13.65
CA ILE A 339 13.05 0.33 13.15
C ILE A 339 12.67 0.72 11.72
N SER A 340 12.65 2.02 11.40
CA SER A 340 12.54 2.49 10.02
C SER A 340 13.69 1.95 9.15
N PHE A 341 14.91 1.91 9.69
CA PHE A 341 16.06 1.34 8.99
C PHE A 341 15.88 -0.14 8.67
N LEU A 342 15.38 -0.96 9.60
CA LEU A 342 15.04 -2.37 9.31
C LEU A 342 13.98 -2.50 8.21
N SER A 343 12.89 -1.73 8.31
CA SER A 343 11.81 -1.79 7.31
C SER A 343 12.32 -1.37 5.92
N MET A 344 13.01 -0.23 5.81
CA MET A 344 13.54 0.25 4.53
C MET A 344 14.61 -0.68 3.94
N LEU A 345 15.45 -1.30 4.78
CA LEU A 345 16.46 -2.26 4.33
C LEU A 345 15.81 -3.52 3.76
N THR A 346 14.81 -4.07 4.47
CA THR A 346 14.08 -5.26 3.99
C THR A 346 13.25 -4.96 2.74
N GLN A 347 12.61 -3.79 2.65
CA GLN A 347 11.90 -3.34 1.45
C GLN A 347 12.84 -3.23 0.24
N ALA A 348 13.97 -2.53 0.38
CA ALA A 348 14.93 -2.38 -0.71
C ALA A 348 15.49 -3.74 -1.18
N PHE A 349 15.71 -4.68 -0.26
CA PHE A 349 16.16 -6.04 -0.59
C PHE A 349 15.09 -6.83 -1.35
N VAL A 350 13.82 -6.77 -0.91
CA VAL A 350 12.69 -7.36 -1.64
C VAL A 350 12.55 -6.77 -3.05
N ASP A 351 12.66 -5.45 -3.18
CA ASP A 351 12.63 -4.78 -4.48
C ASP A 351 13.77 -5.25 -5.39
N ARG A 352 14.99 -5.38 -4.87
CA ARG A 352 16.14 -5.90 -5.62
C ARG A 352 15.89 -7.33 -6.10
N VAL A 353 15.47 -8.24 -5.21
CA VAL A 353 15.14 -9.62 -5.56
C VAL A 353 14.04 -9.65 -6.61
N TYR A 354 12.98 -8.85 -6.46
CA TYR A 354 11.92 -8.73 -7.44
C TYR A 354 12.44 -8.30 -8.82
N PHE A 355 13.28 -7.26 -8.89
CA PHE A 355 13.83 -6.80 -10.16
C PHE A 355 14.80 -7.81 -10.81
N GLU A 356 15.59 -8.54 -10.02
CA GLU A 356 16.54 -9.54 -10.53
C GLU A 356 15.87 -10.84 -11.00
N ARG A 357 14.74 -11.22 -10.37
CA ARG A 357 14.01 -12.46 -10.66
C ARG A 357 12.86 -12.27 -11.66
N THR A 358 12.35 -11.05 -11.84
CA THR A 358 11.28 -10.80 -12.83
C THR A 358 11.78 -10.81 -14.28
N SER A 359 10.95 -11.36 -15.17
CA SER A 359 11.26 -11.50 -16.59
C SER A 359 11.20 -10.20 -17.41
N ASN A 360 10.75 -9.09 -16.82
CA ASN A 360 10.55 -7.80 -17.47
C ASN A 360 11.41 -6.70 -16.81
N PRO A 361 12.75 -6.74 -16.95
CA PRO A 361 13.62 -5.75 -16.34
C PRO A 361 13.39 -4.35 -16.94
N VAL A 362 13.72 -3.31 -16.17
CA VAL A 362 13.86 -1.96 -16.72
C VAL A 362 15.09 -1.95 -17.63
N TRP A 363 15.06 -1.24 -18.76
CA TRP A 363 16.10 -1.35 -19.80
C TRP A 363 17.52 -1.01 -19.34
N TYR A 364 17.70 -0.22 -18.27
CA TYR A 364 19.01 0.03 -17.64
C TYR A 364 19.28 -0.81 -16.38
N PHE A 365 18.25 -1.41 -15.76
CA PHE A 365 18.43 -2.24 -14.57
C PHE A 365 18.61 -3.69 -14.99
N ASN A 366 19.84 -4.06 -15.32
CA ASN A 366 20.20 -5.42 -15.70
C ASN A 366 21.54 -5.82 -15.06
N PRO A 367 21.52 -6.20 -13.77
CA PRO A 367 22.74 -6.65 -13.10
C PRO A 367 23.29 -7.92 -13.77
N PRO A 368 24.63 -8.03 -13.92
CA PRO A 368 25.28 -9.25 -14.41
C PRO A 368 24.83 -10.46 -13.60
N LYS A 369 24.67 -11.62 -14.26
CA LYS A 369 24.21 -12.85 -13.58
C LYS A 369 25.08 -13.24 -12.38
N SER A 370 26.38 -12.96 -12.42
CA SER A 370 27.32 -13.21 -11.32
C SER A 370 27.08 -12.34 -10.07
N HIS A 371 26.40 -11.20 -10.21
CA HIS A 371 26.15 -10.25 -9.13
C HIS A 371 24.68 -10.21 -8.69
N ARG A 372 23.85 -11.11 -9.23
CA ARG A 372 22.48 -11.31 -8.72
C ARG A 372 22.55 -12.04 -7.38
N LEU A 373 21.62 -11.71 -6.49
CA LEU A 373 21.50 -12.34 -5.19
C LEU A 373 21.18 -13.83 -5.35
N SER A 374 22.03 -14.68 -4.79
CA SER A 374 21.80 -16.12 -4.73
C SER A 374 20.73 -16.47 -3.69
N ASP A 375 20.28 -17.72 -3.68
CA ASP A 375 19.35 -18.17 -2.64
C ASP A 375 20.02 -18.22 -1.25
N GLU A 376 21.32 -18.48 -1.20
CA GLU A 376 22.12 -18.38 0.04
C GLU A 376 22.23 -16.93 0.54
N ASP A 377 22.45 -15.95 -0.36
CA ASP A 377 22.50 -14.53 0.02
C ASP A 377 21.19 -14.09 0.69
N ILE A 378 20.04 -14.57 0.16
CA ILE A 378 18.71 -14.30 0.71
C ILE A 378 18.56 -14.94 2.09
N ASP A 379 18.99 -16.20 2.26
CA ASP A 379 18.96 -16.88 3.55
C ASP A 379 19.82 -16.18 4.59
N GLU A 380 21.03 -15.77 4.21
CA GLU A 380 21.95 -15.06 5.11
C GLU A 380 21.37 -13.71 5.54
N PHE A 381 20.81 -12.95 4.60
CA PHE A 381 20.14 -11.67 4.89
C PHE A 381 18.96 -11.85 5.85
N VAL A 382 18.06 -12.80 5.60
CA VAL A 382 16.90 -13.05 6.47
C VAL A 382 17.34 -13.46 7.87
N ASN A 383 18.32 -14.36 7.97
CA ASN A 383 18.85 -14.79 9.27
C ASN A 383 19.55 -13.64 10.02
N CYS A 384 20.17 -12.71 9.31
CA CYS A 384 20.81 -11.55 9.91
C CYS A 384 19.81 -10.58 10.55
N LEU A 385 18.59 -10.43 10.00
CA LEU A 385 17.61 -9.44 10.47
C LEU A 385 16.50 -10.00 11.38
N LYS A 386 16.15 -11.29 11.27
CA LYS A 386 14.92 -11.84 11.88
C LYS A 386 14.81 -11.61 13.39
N GLU A 387 15.91 -11.73 14.14
CA GLU A 387 15.89 -11.55 15.61
C GLU A 387 15.51 -10.11 15.98
N TYR A 388 16.07 -9.13 15.27
CA TYR A 388 15.79 -7.71 15.49
C TYR A 388 14.35 -7.37 15.11
N ALA A 389 13.84 -7.95 14.03
CA ALA A 389 12.44 -7.81 13.64
C ALA A 389 11.49 -8.36 14.72
N PHE A 390 11.76 -9.57 15.23
CA PHE A 390 10.92 -10.20 16.27
C PHE A 390 10.91 -9.44 17.59
N ILE A 391 12.06 -8.96 18.04
CA ILE A 391 12.16 -8.14 19.24
C ILE A 391 11.39 -6.82 19.03
N SER A 392 11.48 -6.25 17.82
CA SER A 392 10.85 -4.97 17.50
C SER A 392 9.32 -4.99 17.48
N ILE A 393 8.68 -6.16 17.27
CA ILE A 393 7.22 -6.32 17.34
C ILE A 393 6.68 -5.85 18.70
N PHE A 394 7.45 -6.01 19.76
CA PHE A 394 7.03 -5.67 21.12
C PHE A 394 7.33 -4.21 21.51
N ASN A 395 7.80 -3.38 20.56
CA ASN A 395 7.99 -1.95 20.77
C ASN A 395 6.65 -1.19 20.69
N LYS A 396 6.31 -0.48 21.77
CA LYS A 396 4.97 0.15 21.97
C LYS A 396 4.52 1.11 20.85
N ASN A 397 5.45 1.81 20.20
CA ASN A 397 5.13 2.89 19.25
C ASN A 397 5.46 2.57 17.79
N HIS A 398 6.00 1.38 17.51
CA HIS A 398 6.56 1.05 16.19
C HIS A 398 6.15 -0.34 15.69
N LEU A 399 5.03 -0.86 16.20
CA LEU A 399 4.49 -2.16 15.81
C LEU A 399 4.27 -2.25 14.29
N ASP A 400 3.73 -1.20 13.66
CA ASP A 400 3.41 -1.23 12.23
C ASP A 400 4.66 -1.44 11.36
N LEU A 401 5.75 -0.72 11.65
CA LEU A 401 7.02 -0.85 10.92
C LEU A 401 7.69 -2.21 11.20
N ALA A 402 7.58 -2.73 12.42
CA ALA A 402 8.11 -4.05 12.77
C ALA A 402 7.32 -5.19 12.09
N ALA A 403 5.99 -5.07 12.04
CA ALA A 403 5.12 -5.99 11.31
C ALA A 403 5.40 -5.96 9.80
N GLU A 404 5.60 -4.77 9.22
CA GLU A 404 6.00 -4.59 7.83
C GLU A 404 7.36 -5.25 7.53
N THR A 405 8.34 -5.08 8.42
CA THR A 405 9.65 -5.75 8.32
C THR A 405 9.48 -7.28 8.30
N CYS A 406 8.67 -7.84 9.19
CA CYS A 406 8.36 -9.28 9.19
C CYS A 406 7.64 -9.71 7.91
N GLN A 407 6.77 -8.86 7.37
CA GLN A 407 6.09 -9.09 6.10
C GLN A 407 7.07 -9.20 4.93
N TYR A 408 8.02 -8.27 4.81
CA TYR A 408 9.06 -8.33 3.77
C TYR A 408 9.96 -9.56 3.94
N LEU A 409 10.43 -9.86 5.15
CA LEU A 409 11.25 -11.06 5.41
C LEU A 409 10.49 -12.35 5.07
N SER A 410 9.19 -12.42 5.37
CA SER A 410 8.35 -13.58 5.06
C SER A 410 8.06 -13.71 3.56
N GLN A 411 8.07 -12.62 2.78
CA GLN A 411 8.01 -12.70 1.32
C GLN A 411 9.25 -13.37 0.71
N LEU A 412 10.41 -13.22 1.36
CA LEU A 412 11.68 -13.83 0.94
C LEU A 412 11.78 -15.29 1.38
N ARG A 413 11.58 -15.55 2.68
CA ARG A 413 11.74 -16.88 3.32
C ARG A 413 10.65 -17.11 4.38
N PRO A 414 9.43 -17.50 3.97
CA PRO A 414 8.33 -17.73 4.92
C PRO A 414 8.65 -18.84 5.93
N GLN A 415 9.42 -19.86 5.54
CA GLN A 415 9.85 -20.97 6.41
C GLN A 415 10.70 -20.54 7.61
N LEU A 416 11.40 -19.40 7.52
CA LEU A 416 12.22 -18.88 8.62
C LEU A 416 11.47 -17.91 9.54
N ILE A 417 10.32 -17.39 9.09
CA ILE A 417 9.60 -16.29 9.74
C ILE A 417 8.27 -16.73 10.32
N VAL A 418 7.45 -17.46 9.55
CA VAL A 418 6.10 -17.84 9.95
C VAL A 418 6.09 -18.81 11.15
N PRO A 419 6.83 -19.93 11.15
CA PRO A 419 6.77 -20.87 12.27
C PRO A 419 7.16 -20.26 13.63
N PRO A 420 8.29 -19.51 13.75
CA PRO A 420 8.65 -18.88 15.03
C PRO A 420 7.59 -17.88 15.54
N LEU A 421 6.96 -17.10 14.66
CA LEU A 421 5.92 -16.15 15.06
C LEU A 421 4.64 -16.87 15.53
N VAL A 422 4.29 -17.99 14.89
CA VAL A 422 3.14 -18.82 15.29
C VAL A 422 3.40 -19.49 16.64
N GLU A 423 4.61 -20.01 16.86
CA GLU A 423 5.02 -20.58 18.16
C GLU A 423 5.00 -19.52 19.27
N LEU A 424 5.53 -18.32 18.99
CA LEU A 424 5.46 -17.18 19.91
C LEU A 424 4.02 -16.80 20.23
N LEU A 425 3.11 -16.82 19.25
CA LEU A 425 1.70 -16.53 19.49
C LEU A 425 1.07 -17.59 20.41
N PHE A 426 1.24 -18.87 20.13
CA PHE A 426 0.69 -19.93 20.97
C PHE A 426 1.19 -19.83 22.41
N SER A 427 2.48 -19.58 22.61
CA SER A 427 3.03 -19.35 23.96
C SER A 427 2.48 -18.09 24.65
N SER A 428 2.08 -17.07 23.87
CA SER A 428 1.53 -15.82 24.40
C SER A 428 0.06 -15.95 24.77
N ILE A 429 -0.69 -16.85 24.13
CA ILE A 429 -2.10 -17.14 24.45
C ILE A 429 -2.22 -17.77 25.84
N ASP A 430 -1.29 -18.67 26.19
CA ASP A 430 -1.25 -19.30 27.51
C ASP A 430 -0.80 -18.32 28.61
N ASN A 431 -0.09 -17.26 28.24
CA ASN A 431 0.46 -16.28 29.18
C ASN A 431 -0.52 -15.11 29.44
N MET A 432 -1.29 -15.22 30.53
CA MET A 432 -2.26 -14.19 30.94
C MET A 432 -1.63 -12.90 31.49
N THR A 433 -0.31 -12.84 31.70
CA THR A 433 0.35 -11.71 32.39
C THR A 433 0.76 -10.56 31.46
N GLU A 434 0.92 -10.83 30.14
CA GLU A 434 1.42 -9.87 29.16
C GLU A 434 0.47 -9.70 27.96
N PRO A 435 -0.73 -9.10 28.16
CA PRO A 435 -1.79 -9.07 27.15
C PRO A 435 -1.39 -8.35 25.85
N TYR A 436 -0.46 -7.38 25.92
CA TYR A 436 0.04 -6.65 24.76
C TYR A 436 0.80 -7.52 23.76
N ARG A 437 1.35 -8.67 24.20
CA ARG A 437 2.08 -9.58 23.31
C ARG A 437 1.15 -10.28 22.33
N PHE A 438 -0.03 -10.68 22.80
CA PHE A 438 -1.07 -11.26 21.95
C PHE A 438 -1.46 -10.30 20.83
N THR A 439 -1.84 -9.06 21.17
CA THR A 439 -2.28 -8.08 20.17
C THR A 439 -1.16 -7.75 19.19
N SER A 440 0.07 -7.56 19.66
CA SER A 440 1.23 -7.27 18.78
C SER A 440 1.51 -8.40 17.78
N LEU A 441 1.48 -9.66 18.23
CA LEU A 441 1.72 -10.82 17.36
C LEU A 441 0.59 -11.04 16.35
N ILE A 442 -0.67 -10.85 16.75
CA ILE A 442 -1.82 -10.97 15.84
C ILE A 442 -1.77 -9.88 14.76
N THR A 443 -1.45 -8.63 15.12
CA THR A 443 -1.26 -7.56 14.15
C THR A 443 -0.16 -7.92 13.15
N CYS A 444 0.97 -8.46 13.61
CA CYS A 444 2.04 -8.92 12.73
C CYS A 444 1.58 -10.05 11.79
N LEU A 445 0.93 -11.09 12.33
CA LEU A 445 0.43 -12.23 11.55
C LEU A 445 -0.66 -11.86 10.55
N THR A 446 -1.41 -10.79 10.79
CA THR A 446 -2.42 -10.27 9.85
C THR A 446 -1.79 -9.91 8.50
N GLY A 447 -0.58 -9.35 8.49
CA GLY A 447 0.20 -9.06 7.28
C GLY A 447 0.80 -10.30 6.59
N LEU A 448 0.79 -11.46 7.27
CA LEU A 448 1.43 -12.71 6.83
C LEU A 448 0.45 -13.78 6.35
N THR A 449 -0.85 -13.47 6.32
CA THR A 449 -1.93 -14.43 5.98
C THR A 449 -1.73 -15.11 4.62
N ARG A 450 -1.26 -14.38 3.60
CA ARG A 450 -0.96 -14.95 2.28
C ARG A 450 0.19 -15.96 2.31
N GLN A 451 1.23 -15.67 3.09
CA GLN A 451 2.41 -16.51 3.26
C GLN A 451 2.07 -17.78 4.07
N ILE A 452 1.16 -17.67 5.04
CA ILE A 452 0.64 -18.82 5.80
C ILE A 452 -0.14 -19.77 4.87
N VAL A 453 -0.99 -19.24 3.99
CA VAL A 453 -1.91 -20.05 3.17
C VAL A 453 -1.28 -20.56 1.87
N ARG A 454 -0.27 -19.87 1.32
CA ARG A 454 0.37 -20.27 0.06
C ARG A 454 1.33 -21.44 0.29
N GLN A 455 1.09 -22.57 -0.37
CA GLN A 455 2.07 -23.64 -0.44
C GLN A 455 3.19 -23.29 -1.43
N THR A 456 4.43 -23.44 -0.99
CA THR A 456 5.62 -23.41 -1.87
C THR A 456 6.43 -24.70 -1.66
N SER A 457 7.36 -24.98 -2.58
CA SER A 457 8.29 -26.11 -2.43
C SER A 457 9.13 -26.02 -1.15
N GLU A 458 9.50 -24.80 -0.76
CA GLU A 458 10.31 -24.51 0.44
C GLU A 458 9.49 -24.44 1.72
N PHE A 459 8.21 -24.08 1.63
CA PHE A 459 7.30 -23.95 2.76
C PHE A 459 5.94 -24.58 2.47
N SER A 460 5.88 -25.90 2.61
CA SER A 460 4.67 -26.69 2.37
C SER A 460 3.75 -26.76 3.59
N GLN A 461 4.28 -26.60 4.81
CA GLN A 461 3.56 -26.81 6.06
C GLN A 461 2.65 -25.64 6.49
N GLY A 462 2.76 -24.47 5.86
CA GLY A 462 2.07 -23.25 6.29
C GLY A 462 0.56 -23.40 6.50
N GLN A 463 -0.11 -24.10 5.58
CA GLN A 463 -1.55 -24.33 5.65
C GLN A 463 -1.98 -25.15 6.87
N THR A 464 -1.08 -25.95 7.44
CA THR A 464 -1.39 -26.74 8.64
C THR A 464 -1.61 -25.87 9.88
N PHE A 465 -1.12 -24.62 9.87
CA PHE A 465 -1.32 -23.65 10.95
C PHE A 465 -2.68 -22.95 10.89
N VAL A 466 -3.35 -22.91 9.72
CA VAL A 466 -4.55 -22.07 9.49
C VAL A 466 -5.66 -22.38 10.50
N LEU A 467 -6.13 -23.62 10.58
CA LEU A 467 -7.22 -23.97 11.49
C LEU A 467 -6.82 -23.91 12.97
N PRO A 468 -5.63 -24.38 13.39
CA PRO A 468 -5.14 -24.17 14.75
C PRO A 468 -5.13 -22.69 15.15
N LEU A 469 -4.65 -21.79 14.27
CA LEU A 469 -4.67 -20.35 14.49
C LEU A 469 -6.09 -19.80 14.59
N LEU A 470 -6.97 -20.16 13.65
CA LEU A 470 -8.37 -19.73 13.66
C LEU A 470 -9.07 -20.08 14.99
N LEU A 471 -8.85 -21.29 15.50
CA LEU A 471 -9.42 -21.73 16.77
C LEU A 471 -8.76 -21.06 17.98
N SER A 472 -7.44 -20.91 17.98
CA SER A 472 -6.69 -20.39 19.13
C SER A 472 -6.92 -18.91 19.39
N VAL A 473 -7.28 -18.13 18.37
CA VAL A 473 -7.51 -16.68 18.49
C VAL A 473 -8.93 -16.32 18.92
N LEU A 474 -9.88 -17.27 18.90
CA LEU A 474 -11.27 -17.02 19.30
C LEU A 474 -11.43 -16.45 20.72
N PRO A 475 -10.64 -16.85 21.75
CA PRO A 475 -10.63 -16.20 23.06
C PRO A 475 -10.15 -14.73 23.05
N GLY A 476 -9.65 -14.23 21.91
CA GLY A 476 -9.37 -12.82 21.69
C GLY A 476 -10.63 -11.96 21.51
N ILE A 477 -11.78 -12.57 21.20
CA ILE A 477 -13.08 -11.90 21.17
C ILE A 477 -13.58 -11.79 22.62
N ASP A 478 -13.39 -10.62 23.20
CA ASP A 478 -13.66 -10.31 24.61
C ASP A 478 -14.36 -8.94 24.70
N ALA A 479 -15.54 -8.92 25.32
CA ALA A 479 -16.30 -7.68 25.51
C ALA A 479 -15.59 -6.68 26.43
N ASN A 480 -14.71 -7.16 27.32
CA ASN A 480 -13.96 -6.31 28.25
C ASN A 480 -12.73 -5.65 27.61
N ASP A 481 -12.23 -6.19 26.49
CA ASP A 481 -11.06 -5.69 25.77
C ASP A 481 -11.39 -5.51 24.28
N LEU A 482 -12.03 -4.38 23.98
CA LEU A 482 -12.41 -3.99 22.63
C LEU A 482 -11.22 -3.89 21.66
N LYS A 483 -10.03 -3.54 22.17
CA LYS A 483 -8.82 -3.46 21.33
C LYS A 483 -8.34 -4.85 20.92
N LYS A 484 -8.32 -5.80 21.87
CA LYS A 484 -8.00 -7.20 21.60
C LYS A 484 -9.01 -7.83 20.63
N THR A 485 -10.30 -7.54 20.82
CA THR A 485 -11.37 -7.96 19.92
C THR A 485 -11.16 -7.41 18.51
N ALA A 486 -10.87 -6.12 18.37
CA ALA A 486 -10.67 -5.48 17.07
C ALA A 486 -9.53 -6.13 16.28
N VAL A 487 -8.35 -6.27 16.92
CA VAL A 487 -7.18 -6.91 16.31
C VAL A 487 -7.47 -8.39 15.94
N THR A 488 -8.24 -9.09 16.75
CA THR A 488 -8.68 -10.47 16.46
C THR A 488 -9.59 -10.51 15.22
N PHE A 489 -10.56 -9.61 15.10
CA PHE A 489 -11.42 -9.52 13.92
C PHE A 489 -10.65 -9.12 12.66
N GLN A 490 -9.68 -8.21 12.76
CA GLN A 490 -8.81 -7.85 11.63
C GLN A 490 -8.04 -9.07 11.10
N PHE A 491 -7.44 -9.85 12.00
CA PHE A 491 -6.76 -11.09 11.63
C PHE A 491 -7.70 -12.12 11.01
N LEU A 492 -8.85 -12.38 11.65
CA LEU A 492 -9.86 -13.31 11.15
C LEU A 492 -10.33 -12.88 9.76
N SER A 493 -10.64 -11.60 9.56
CA SER A 493 -11.05 -11.08 8.26
C SER A 493 -9.95 -11.28 7.21
N ALA A 494 -8.68 -11.01 7.54
CA ALA A 494 -7.58 -11.16 6.60
C ALA A 494 -7.34 -12.62 6.18
N ILE A 495 -7.35 -13.56 7.13
CA ILE A 495 -7.13 -14.98 6.81
C ILE A 495 -8.34 -15.61 6.12
N LEU A 496 -9.57 -15.27 6.54
CA LEU A 496 -10.80 -15.74 5.92
C LEU A 496 -11.00 -15.17 4.51
N MET A 497 -10.37 -14.03 4.19
CA MET A 497 -10.37 -13.48 2.83
C MET A 497 -9.56 -14.33 1.85
N VAL A 498 -8.61 -15.15 2.31
CA VAL A 498 -7.71 -15.93 1.45
C VAL A 498 -7.94 -17.44 1.50
N ILE A 499 -8.97 -17.91 2.21
CA ILE A 499 -9.34 -19.33 2.30
C ILE A 499 -10.82 -19.56 2.01
N THR A 500 -11.15 -20.77 1.56
CA THR A 500 -12.53 -21.22 1.36
C THR A 500 -12.96 -22.14 2.51
N CYS A 501 -13.99 -21.74 3.26
CA CYS A 501 -14.57 -22.48 4.38
C CYS A 501 -15.52 -23.58 3.86
N VAL A 502 -14.94 -24.69 3.40
CA VAL A 502 -15.67 -25.89 2.92
C VAL A 502 -15.05 -27.13 3.57
N ASP A 503 -15.90 -28.04 4.05
CA ASP A 503 -15.45 -29.35 4.51
C ASP A 503 -15.06 -30.23 3.31
N CYS A 504 -13.76 -30.43 3.16
CA CYS A 504 -13.12 -31.26 2.15
C CYS A 504 -12.53 -32.54 2.75
N SER A 505 -12.88 -32.92 3.99
CA SER A 505 -12.29 -34.08 4.68
C SER A 505 -12.52 -35.41 3.95
N SER A 506 -13.65 -35.55 3.24
CA SER A 506 -13.96 -36.71 2.41
C SER A 506 -13.04 -36.88 1.18
N ALA A 507 -12.30 -35.83 0.79
CA ALA A 507 -11.38 -35.87 -0.36
C ALA A 507 -10.27 -36.91 -0.18
N VAL A 508 -9.85 -37.17 1.06
CA VAL A 508 -8.78 -38.14 1.38
C VAL A 508 -9.15 -39.57 0.99
N ASN A 509 -10.44 -39.90 1.01
CA ASN A 509 -10.94 -41.23 0.63
C ASN A 509 -11.19 -41.37 -0.87
N THR A 510 -11.30 -40.25 -1.59
CA THR A 510 -11.71 -40.22 -3.02
C THR A 510 -10.55 -39.90 -3.96
N ARG A 511 -9.52 -39.21 -3.46
CA ARG A 511 -8.36 -38.76 -4.24
C ARG A 511 -7.10 -39.49 -3.81
N ASN A 512 -6.35 -40.00 -4.79
CA ASN A 512 -5.08 -40.71 -4.57
C ASN A 512 -3.85 -39.84 -4.87
N ASP A 513 -4.04 -38.58 -5.29
CA ASP A 513 -2.99 -37.67 -5.74
C ASP A 513 -2.57 -36.63 -4.68
N LEU A 514 -3.10 -36.75 -3.46
CA LEU A 514 -2.81 -35.83 -2.36
C LEU A 514 -1.49 -36.16 -1.65
N SER A 515 -0.67 -35.15 -1.40
CA SER A 515 0.49 -35.24 -0.51
C SER A 515 0.06 -35.46 0.96
N GLU A 516 0.98 -35.94 1.81
CA GLU A 516 0.70 -36.14 3.24
C GLU A 516 0.26 -34.86 3.96
N ILE A 517 0.81 -33.72 3.56
CA ILE A 517 0.43 -32.41 4.11
C ILE A 517 -0.99 -32.04 3.66
N GLU A 518 -1.31 -32.21 2.38
CA GLU A 518 -2.66 -31.94 1.86
C GLU A 518 -3.69 -32.87 2.49
N LYS A 519 -3.38 -34.14 2.74
CA LYS A 519 -4.27 -35.05 3.48
C LYS A 519 -4.54 -34.51 4.88
N LYS A 520 -3.51 -34.08 5.61
CA LYS A 520 -3.65 -33.49 6.95
C LYS A 520 -4.50 -32.22 6.94
N VAL A 521 -4.29 -31.33 5.95
CA VAL A 521 -5.08 -30.11 5.77
C VAL A 521 -6.53 -30.43 5.39
N CYS A 522 -6.77 -31.39 4.48
CA CYS A 522 -8.12 -31.81 4.12
C CYS A 522 -8.87 -32.38 5.32
N LEU A 523 -8.24 -33.27 6.09
CA LEU A 523 -8.86 -33.85 7.28
C LEU A 523 -9.22 -32.79 8.33
N SER A 524 -8.42 -31.73 8.47
CA SER A 524 -8.73 -30.68 9.44
C SER A 524 -9.94 -29.83 9.04
N THR A 525 -10.27 -29.73 7.75
CA THR A 525 -11.41 -28.93 7.27
C THR A 525 -12.77 -29.34 7.84
N ASN A 526 -12.92 -30.54 8.40
CA ASN A 526 -14.14 -30.95 9.10
C ASN A 526 -14.48 -30.05 10.30
N LYS A 527 -13.48 -29.35 10.86
CA LYS A 527 -13.64 -28.43 12.00
C LYS A 527 -14.17 -27.05 11.61
N PHE A 528 -14.40 -26.75 10.32
CA PHE A 528 -14.90 -25.42 9.93
C PHE A 528 -16.29 -25.14 10.50
N GLU A 529 -17.17 -26.15 10.58
CA GLU A 529 -18.51 -25.98 11.16
C GLU A 529 -18.42 -25.66 12.67
N ASP A 530 -17.53 -26.34 13.39
CA ASP A 530 -17.27 -26.10 14.81
C ASP A 530 -16.67 -24.71 15.04
N PHE A 531 -15.65 -24.34 14.27
CA PHE A 531 -15.01 -23.04 14.33
C PHE A 531 -16.02 -21.90 14.11
N ILE A 532 -16.83 -21.97 13.05
CA ILE A 532 -17.82 -20.94 12.74
C ILE A 532 -18.89 -20.90 13.82
N SER A 533 -19.34 -22.07 14.31
CA SER A 533 -20.33 -22.12 15.39
C SER A 533 -19.83 -21.45 16.68
N GLU A 534 -18.59 -21.72 17.08
CA GLU A 534 -17.97 -21.11 18.27
C GLU A 534 -17.71 -19.62 18.07
N LEU A 535 -17.27 -19.20 16.89
CA LEU A 535 -17.12 -17.79 16.53
C LEU A 535 -18.43 -17.02 16.73
N PHE A 536 -19.54 -17.54 16.20
CA PHE A 536 -20.86 -16.90 16.37
C PHE A 536 -21.33 -16.90 17.82
N ASN A 537 -21.08 -17.98 18.59
CA ASN A 537 -21.42 -18.00 20.01
C ASN A 537 -20.70 -16.87 20.77
N ARG A 538 -19.42 -16.64 20.49
CA ARG A 538 -18.63 -15.57 21.11
C ARG A 538 -19.06 -14.18 20.66
N ILE A 539 -19.37 -14.00 19.38
CA ILE A 539 -19.93 -12.75 18.86
C ILE A 539 -21.25 -12.41 19.58
N PHE A 540 -22.14 -13.38 19.74
CA PHE A 540 -23.42 -13.16 20.43
C PHE A 540 -23.22 -12.84 21.91
N GLN A 541 -22.36 -13.58 22.62
CA GLN A 541 -22.00 -13.26 24.00
C GLN A 541 -21.41 -11.85 24.16
N MET A 542 -20.57 -11.44 23.22
CA MET A 542 -20.00 -10.10 23.20
C MET A 542 -21.07 -9.03 22.99
N ILE A 543 -22.01 -9.23 22.05
CA ILE A 543 -23.12 -8.31 21.82
C ILE A 543 -24.02 -8.21 23.07
N ASP A 544 -24.34 -9.34 23.70
CA ASP A 544 -25.13 -9.40 24.94
C ASP A 544 -24.46 -8.61 26.07
N ALA A 545 -23.16 -8.80 26.27
CA ALA A 545 -22.38 -8.09 27.29
C ALA A 545 -22.36 -6.57 27.04
N LEU A 546 -22.09 -6.13 25.80
CA LEU A 546 -22.08 -4.71 25.45
C LEU A 546 -23.45 -4.04 25.59
N SER A 547 -24.52 -4.82 25.51
CA SER A 547 -25.88 -4.30 25.69
C SER A 547 -26.24 -4.02 27.15
N THR A 548 -25.63 -4.72 28.10
CA THR A 548 -26.00 -4.71 29.52
C THR A 548 -25.22 -3.68 30.35
N GLU A 549 -24.05 -3.22 29.89
CA GLU A 549 -23.11 -2.44 30.71
C GLU A 549 -23.47 -0.96 30.98
N MET A 550 -24.57 -0.38 30.45
CA MET A 550 -24.81 1.07 30.60
C MET A 550 -26.29 1.43 30.87
N PRO A 551 -26.65 1.98 32.06
CA PRO A 551 -28.02 2.39 32.36
C PRO A 551 -28.53 3.49 31.41
N ASP A 552 -29.83 3.47 31.13
CA ASP A 552 -30.49 4.32 30.13
C ASP A 552 -30.47 5.84 30.44
N THR A 553 -30.08 6.23 31.66
CA THR A 553 -30.14 7.61 32.14
C THR A 553 -29.04 8.54 31.61
N LEU A 554 -28.03 8.02 30.90
CA LEU A 554 -26.93 8.81 30.30
C LEU A 554 -26.99 8.91 28.75
N ILE A 555 -28.05 8.41 28.12
CA ILE A 555 -28.16 8.23 26.65
C ILE A 555 -28.20 9.55 25.87
N VAL A 556 -28.56 10.68 26.50
CA VAL A 556 -28.86 11.94 25.77
C VAL A 556 -27.61 12.66 25.22
N THR A 557 -26.38 12.26 25.56
CA THR A 557 -25.18 13.02 25.14
C THR A 557 -23.99 12.19 24.65
N MET A 558 -24.21 11.04 24.00
CA MET A 558 -23.08 10.27 23.48
C MET A 558 -23.14 10.14 21.96
N ASP A 559 -22.25 10.90 21.31
CA ASP A 559 -21.54 10.39 20.13
C ASP A 559 -21.22 8.91 20.38
N LEU A 560 -21.68 8.01 19.51
CA LEU A 560 -21.22 6.63 19.49
C LEU A 560 -19.69 6.66 19.56
N LYS A 561 -19.09 6.05 20.59
CA LYS A 561 -17.63 6.05 20.69
C LYS A 561 -17.09 5.47 19.39
N MET A 562 -16.13 6.15 18.75
CA MET A 562 -15.52 5.70 17.49
C MET A 562 -15.07 4.23 17.52
N GLU A 563 -14.71 3.75 18.72
CA GLU A 563 -14.31 2.36 19.00
C GLU A 563 -15.45 1.35 18.75
N ASP A 564 -16.69 1.65 19.14
CA ASP A 564 -17.86 0.77 18.95
C ASP A 564 -18.23 0.64 17.47
N TYR A 565 -18.11 1.76 16.73
CA TYR A 565 -18.34 1.79 15.28
C TYR A 565 -17.29 0.97 14.53
N GLN A 566 -16.02 1.09 14.92
CA GLN A 566 -14.91 0.35 14.32
C GLN A 566 -15.10 -1.16 14.47
N ILE A 567 -15.50 -1.62 15.65
CA ILE A 567 -15.77 -3.04 15.91
C ILE A 567 -16.93 -3.55 15.06
N GLY A 568 -17.98 -2.74 14.86
CA GLY A 568 -19.08 -3.09 13.98
C GLY A 568 -18.66 -3.28 12.52
N LEU A 569 -17.76 -2.45 12.01
CA LEU A 569 -17.21 -2.61 10.66
C LEU A 569 -16.36 -3.87 10.53
N GLU A 570 -15.52 -4.16 11.51
CA GLU A 570 -14.63 -5.33 11.51
C GLU A 570 -15.43 -6.64 11.63
N LEU A 571 -16.43 -6.67 12.51
CA LEU A 571 -17.39 -7.77 12.62
C LEU A 571 -18.08 -8.03 11.28
N THR A 572 -18.60 -6.98 10.65
CA THR A 572 -19.25 -7.06 9.34
C THR A 572 -18.30 -7.64 8.28
N SER A 573 -17.02 -7.25 8.33
CA SER A 573 -15.98 -7.74 7.43
C SER A 573 -15.70 -9.23 7.61
N VAL A 574 -15.56 -9.70 8.85
CA VAL A 574 -15.35 -11.12 9.17
C VAL A 574 -16.50 -11.96 8.62
N ILE A 575 -17.74 -11.58 8.92
CA ILE A 575 -18.92 -12.33 8.47
C ILE A 575 -19.03 -12.28 6.95
N SER A 576 -18.79 -11.13 6.34
CA SER A 576 -18.80 -10.96 4.88
C SER A 576 -17.78 -11.88 4.20
N CYS A 577 -16.60 -12.09 4.80
CA CYS A 577 -15.61 -13.03 4.29
C CYS A 577 -16.13 -14.48 4.38
N ILE A 578 -16.71 -14.87 5.51
CA ILE A 578 -17.27 -16.22 5.71
C ILE A 578 -18.37 -16.50 4.69
N VAL A 579 -19.39 -15.65 4.62
CA VAL A 579 -20.58 -15.91 3.78
C VAL A 579 -20.28 -15.91 2.29
N ARG A 580 -19.23 -15.19 1.85
CA ARG A 580 -18.77 -15.20 0.45
C ARG A 580 -17.91 -16.41 0.12
N GLN A 581 -17.27 -17.02 1.11
CA GLN A 581 -16.29 -18.10 0.93
C GLN A 581 -16.68 -19.39 1.63
N CYS A 582 -17.97 -19.63 1.89
CA CYS A 582 -18.44 -20.84 2.53
C CYS A 582 -19.29 -21.74 1.63
N SER A 583 -19.45 -23.00 2.05
CA SER A 583 -20.41 -23.90 1.43
C SER A 583 -21.85 -23.47 1.70
N LYS A 584 -22.80 -23.91 0.87
CA LYS A 584 -24.25 -23.68 1.10
C LYS A 584 -24.69 -24.19 2.49
N LYS A 585 -24.14 -25.32 2.95
CA LYS A 585 -24.44 -25.89 4.27
C LYS A 585 -24.03 -24.93 5.39
N ILE A 586 -22.80 -24.41 5.34
CA ILE A 586 -22.30 -23.45 6.32
C ILE A 586 -23.09 -22.13 6.24
N PHE A 587 -23.42 -21.66 5.04
CA PHE A 587 -24.25 -20.46 4.89
C PHE A 587 -25.61 -20.61 5.58
N CYS A 588 -26.31 -21.73 5.39
CA CYS A 588 -27.60 -21.99 6.05
C CYS A 588 -27.45 -21.99 7.57
N MET A 589 -26.41 -22.63 8.11
CA MET A 589 -26.12 -22.64 9.55
C MET A 589 -25.88 -21.22 10.10
N VAL A 590 -25.09 -20.40 9.40
CA VAL A 590 -24.82 -19.01 9.78
C VAL A 590 -26.10 -18.18 9.77
N ARG A 591 -26.89 -18.29 8.69
CA ARG A 591 -28.19 -17.62 8.58
C ARG A 591 -29.10 -18.00 9.73
N GLU A 592 -29.28 -19.29 10.00
CA GLU A 592 -30.15 -19.78 11.07
C GLU A 592 -29.71 -19.29 12.45
N LYS A 593 -28.41 -19.31 12.75
CA LYS A 593 -27.86 -18.74 14.00
C LYS A 593 -28.19 -17.26 14.14
N ILE A 594 -27.99 -16.47 13.09
CA ILE A 594 -28.30 -15.03 13.11
C ILE A 594 -29.81 -14.81 13.26
N THR A 595 -30.64 -15.47 12.45
CA THR A 595 -32.10 -15.32 12.52
C THR A 595 -32.64 -15.68 13.90
N ASN A 596 -32.17 -16.78 14.50
CA ASN A 596 -32.59 -17.18 15.85
C ASN A 596 -32.16 -16.16 16.91
N PHE A 597 -30.94 -15.63 16.81
CA PHE A 597 -30.45 -14.60 17.72
C PHE A 597 -31.29 -13.32 17.62
N LEU A 598 -31.59 -12.84 16.40
CA LEU A 598 -32.40 -11.64 16.18
C LEU A 598 -33.84 -11.80 16.68
N ALA A 599 -34.42 -13.00 16.62
CA ALA A 599 -35.78 -13.27 17.10
C ALA A 599 -35.92 -13.18 18.63
N THR A 600 -34.83 -13.43 19.36
CA THR A 600 -34.82 -13.41 20.84
C THR A 600 -34.36 -12.08 21.44
N TYR A 601 -33.87 -11.16 20.61
CA TYR A 601 -33.16 -9.98 21.08
C TYR A 601 -34.09 -8.77 21.29
N SER A 602 -34.07 -8.19 22.50
CA SER A 602 -34.75 -6.92 22.78
C SER A 602 -33.91 -5.75 22.30
N TYR A 603 -34.43 -4.95 21.38
CA TYR A 603 -33.69 -3.86 20.74
C TYR A 603 -33.04 -2.87 21.72
N SER A 604 -31.78 -2.54 21.44
CA SER A 604 -31.06 -1.43 22.07
C SER A 604 -30.41 -0.56 20.98
N PRO A 605 -30.62 0.77 20.98
CA PRO A 605 -30.02 1.66 20.00
C PRO A 605 -28.48 1.60 19.97
N LYS A 606 -27.85 1.28 21.11
CA LYS A 606 -26.38 1.24 21.27
C LYS A 606 -25.71 0.16 20.42
N ILE A 607 -26.33 -1.02 20.32
CA ILE A 607 -25.81 -2.17 19.56
C ILE A 607 -26.39 -2.26 18.15
N SER A 608 -27.29 -1.32 17.78
CA SER A 608 -28.00 -1.32 16.50
C SER A 608 -27.03 -1.48 15.33
N GLN A 609 -25.86 -0.85 15.41
CA GLN A 609 -24.81 -0.94 14.40
C GLN A 609 -24.16 -2.33 14.28
N LEU A 610 -24.00 -3.05 15.39
CA LEU A 610 -23.46 -4.42 15.38
C LEU A 610 -24.47 -5.35 14.72
N LEU A 611 -25.74 -5.23 15.09
CA LEU A 611 -26.83 -6.04 14.56
C LEU A 611 -27.06 -5.77 13.06
N THR A 612 -27.06 -4.50 12.64
CA THR A 612 -27.17 -4.14 11.22
C THR A 612 -25.99 -4.68 10.41
N GLY A 613 -24.78 -4.68 10.99
CA GLY A 613 -23.60 -5.31 10.43
C GLY A 613 -23.77 -6.81 10.14
N LEU A 614 -24.35 -7.56 11.09
CA LEU A 614 -24.67 -8.98 10.91
C LEU A 614 -25.60 -9.19 9.69
N ILE A 615 -26.66 -8.39 9.61
CA ILE A 615 -27.71 -8.48 8.58
C ILE A 615 -27.14 -8.11 7.21
N GLN A 616 -26.41 -6.99 7.12
CA GLN A 616 -25.80 -6.55 5.88
C GLN A 616 -24.82 -7.59 5.33
N ALA A 617 -24.08 -8.27 6.20
CA ALA A 617 -23.12 -9.29 5.79
C ALA A 617 -23.82 -10.48 5.13
N ILE A 618 -24.82 -11.10 5.77
CA ILE A 618 -25.57 -12.23 5.18
C ILE A 618 -26.33 -11.83 3.92
N LEU A 619 -26.91 -10.62 3.88
CA LEU A 619 -27.64 -10.09 2.73
C LEU A 619 -26.73 -9.94 1.51
N LYS A 620 -25.52 -9.40 1.72
CA LYS A 620 -24.50 -9.29 0.66
C LYS A 620 -23.92 -10.65 0.25
N GLY A 621 -23.94 -11.65 1.13
CA GLY A 621 -23.47 -13.01 0.85
C GLY A 621 -24.41 -13.78 -0.07
N ASN A 622 -25.69 -13.87 0.30
CA ASN A 622 -26.72 -14.49 -0.53
C ASN A 622 -28.05 -13.75 -0.35
N PRO A 623 -28.37 -12.76 -1.21
CA PRO A 623 -29.55 -11.93 -1.04
C PRO A 623 -30.84 -12.74 -1.23
N VAL A 624 -30.85 -13.71 -2.15
CA VAL A 624 -32.03 -14.53 -2.46
C VAL A 624 -32.44 -15.37 -1.24
N GLU A 625 -31.50 -16.13 -0.67
CA GLU A 625 -31.78 -16.94 0.52
C GLU A 625 -32.00 -16.10 1.77
N THR A 626 -31.36 -14.93 1.90
CA THR A 626 -31.55 -14.08 3.08
C THR A 626 -32.94 -13.43 3.10
N LEU A 627 -33.33 -12.80 1.99
CA LEU A 627 -34.61 -12.11 1.86
C LEU A 627 -35.79 -13.07 1.99
N LYS A 628 -35.66 -14.29 1.44
CA LYS A 628 -36.70 -15.33 1.53
C LYS A 628 -37.19 -15.61 2.94
N TYR A 629 -36.31 -15.52 3.94
CA TYR A 629 -36.66 -15.84 5.33
C TYR A 629 -36.88 -14.57 6.16
N LEU A 630 -35.97 -13.59 6.09
CA LEU A 630 -36.01 -12.43 6.99
C LEU A 630 -37.03 -11.37 6.58
N LEU A 631 -37.22 -11.11 5.28
CA LEU A 631 -38.08 -10.00 4.84
C LEU A 631 -39.57 -10.26 5.13
N PRO A 632 -40.13 -11.46 4.85
CA PRO A 632 -41.52 -11.75 5.23
C PRO A 632 -41.78 -11.74 6.73
N GLN A 633 -40.86 -12.29 7.52
CA GLN A 633 -40.98 -12.28 8.99
C GLN A 633 -40.97 -10.85 9.53
N THR A 634 -40.02 -10.03 9.07
CA THR A 634 -39.93 -8.61 9.43
C THR A 634 -41.21 -7.86 9.05
N TYR A 635 -41.77 -8.14 7.88
CA TYR A 635 -43.02 -7.56 7.42
C TYR A 635 -44.21 -7.90 8.33
N GLU A 636 -44.39 -9.18 8.66
CA GLU A 636 -45.50 -9.64 9.52
C GLU A 636 -45.40 -9.04 10.92
N HIS A 637 -44.19 -8.90 11.47
CA HIS A 637 -43.97 -8.25 12.76
C HIS A 637 -44.32 -6.76 12.72
N ILE A 638 -43.89 -6.02 11.69
CA ILE A 638 -44.23 -4.61 11.51
C ILE A 638 -45.75 -4.43 11.38
N GLU A 639 -46.41 -5.22 10.52
CA GLU A 639 -47.87 -5.14 10.37
C GLU A 639 -48.60 -5.46 11.68
N LYS A 640 -48.14 -6.45 12.44
CA LYS A 640 -48.75 -6.80 13.71
C LYS A 640 -48.64 -5.66 14.71
N ILE A 641 -47.48 -5.01 14.82
CA ILE A 641 -47.27 -3.87 15.71
C ILE A 641 -48.15 -2.70 15.25
N LEU A 642 -48.12 -2.33 13.97
CA LEU A 642 -48.94 -1.24 13.43
C LEU A 642 -50.45 -1.43 13.64
N ASN A 643 -50.94 -2.66 13.61
CA ASN A 643 -52.35 -2.99 13.85
C ASN A 643 -52.73 -3.04 15.35
N GLN A 644 -51.76 -3.22 16.25
CA GLN A 644 -51.99 -3.36 17.69
C GLN A 644 -51.73 -2.07 18.48
N SER A 645 -50.88 -1.17 17.96
CA SER A 645 -50.47 0.06 18.64
C SER A 645 -51.41 1.23 18.38
N ASP A 646 -51.75 2.00 19.42
CA ASP A 646 -52.49 3.26 19.27
C ASP A 646 -51.64 4.32 18.54
N ILE A 647 -52.26 5.09 17.64
CA ILE A 647 -51.62 6.16 16.84
C ILE A 647 -50.89 7.21 17.70
N LEU A 648 -51.32 7.38 18.96
CA LEU A 648 -50.70 8.32 19.90
C LEU A 648 -49.35 7.82 20.45
N ILE A 649 -49.15 6.50 20.58
CA ILE A 649 -47.89 5.88 21.04
C ILE A 649 -46.86 5.85 19.91
N LEU A 650 -47.34 5.64 18.67
CA LEU A 650 -46.49 5.66 17.48
C LEU A 650 -45.88 7.04 17.20
N ASN A 651 -46.59 8.13 17.57
CA ASN A 651 -46.15 9.51 17.39
C ASN A 651 -45.56 10.15 18.67
N ASP A 652 -45.30 9.36 19.72
CA ASP A 652 -44.62 9.83 20.94
C ASP A 652 -43.12 10.08 20.66
N ASP A 653 -42.50 10.97 21.42
CA ASP A 653 -41.10 11.42 21.22
C ASP A 653 -40.09 10.27 21.37
N LYS A 654 -40.47 9.15 22.02
CA LYS A 654 -39.64 7.94 22.19
C LYS A 654 -39.97 6.80 21.22
N GLY A 655 -41.15 6.81 20.61
CA GLY A 655 -41.66 5.72 19.77
C GLY A 655 -41.80 4.36 20.45
N ASP A 656 -42.32 3.39 19.71
CA ASP A 656 -42.28 1.97 20.09
C ASP A 656 -40.88 1.39 19.75
N PRO A 657 -40.07 0.98 20.73
CA PRO A 657 -38.71 0.49 20.50
C PRO A 657 -38.71 -0.81 19.67
N GLU A 658 -39.76 -1.62 19.75
CA GLU A 658 -39.90 -2.83 18.94
C GLU A 658 -40.17 -2.48 17.48
N LEU A 659 -41.01 -1.47 17.22
CA LEU A 659 -41.23 -0.97 15.86
C LEU A 659 -39.97 -0.36 15.26
N LEU A 660 -39.24 0.47 16.01
CA LEU A 660 -38.00 1.10 15.57
C LEU A 660 -36.96 0.05 15.15
N TRP A 661 -36.87 -1.05 15.90
CA TRP A 661 -36.01 -2.17 15.58
C TRP A 661 -36.37 -2.84 14.26
N TYR A 662 -37.62 -3.25 14.10
CA TYR A 662 -38.05 -3.94 12.88
C TYR A 662 -38.01 -3.02 11.66
N LEU A 663 -38.25 -1.72 11.82
CA LEU A 663 -38.05 -0.72 10.76
C LEU A 663 -36.56 -0.56 10.40
N LYS A 664 -35.67 -0.59 11.39
CA LYS A 664 -34.23 -0.58 11.15
C LYS A 664 -33.78 -1.84 10.41
N LEU A 665 -34.21 -3.02 10.88
CA LEU A 665 -33.99 -4.30 10.19
C LEU A 665 -34.50 -4.26 8.75
N PHE A 666 -35.72 -3.79 8.54
CA PHE A 666 -36.32 -3.64 7.22
C PHE A 666 -35.50 -2.71 6.31
N SER A 667 -35.04 -1.56 6.82
CA SER A 667 -34.20 -0.63 6.06
C SER A 667 -32.90 -1.26 5.57
N GLU A 668 -32.30 -2.15 6.35
CA GLU A 668 -31.09 -2.88 5.95
C GLU A 668 -31.40 -3.96 4.90
N LEU A 669 -32.51 -4.67 5.04
CA LEU A 669 -32.93 -5.70 4.07
C LEU A 669 -33.24 -5.12 2.68
N VAL A 670 -33.78 -3.91 2.61
CA VAL A 670 -34.10 -3.22 1.34
C VAL A 670 -32.85 -2.67 0.64
N CYS A 671 -31.65 -2.76 1.25
CA CYS A 671 -30.39 -2.43 0.58
C CYS A 671 -29.86 -3.55 -0.35
N ALA A 672 -30.64 -4.60 -0.59
CA ALA A 672 -30.24 -5.72 -1.45
C ALA A 672 -30.20 -5.36 -2.96
N PRO A 673 -29.60 -6.21 -3.82
CA PRO A 673 -29.68 -6.05 -5.27
C PRO A 673 -31.13 -5.93 -5.77
N GLY A 674 -31.37 -4.92 -6.63
CA GLY A 674 -32.72 -4.54 -7.06
C GLY A 674 -33.46 -5.62 -7.85
N ASP A 675 -32.73 -6.45 -8.59
CA ASP A 675 -33.26 -7.64 -9.28
C ASP A 675 -33.92 -8.64 -8.30
N THR A 676 -33.36 -8.78 -7.11
CA THR A 676 -33.90 -9.65 -6.06
C THR A 676 -35.07 -9.01 -5.32
N LEU A 677 -35.01 -7.69 -5.08
CA LEU A 677 -36.05 -6.95 -4.36
C LEU A 677 -37.38 -6.85 -5.12
N ILE A 678 -37.36 -6.90 -6.45
CA ILE A 678 -38.56 -6.80 -7.30
C ILE A 678 -39.63 -7.83 -6.89
N ILE A 679 -39.23 -9.02 -6.45
CA ILE A 679 -40.12 -10.10 -6.02
C ILE A 679 -40.98 -9.65 -4.81
N TYR A 680 -40.42 -8.81 -3.94
CA TYR A 680 -41.04 -8.36 -2.69
C TYR A 680 -41.63 -6.96 -2.78
N LYS A 681 -41.72 -6.39 -4.00
CA LYS A 681 -42.22 -5.02 -4.23
C LYS A 681 -43.54 -4.70 -3.50
N PRO A 682 -44.59 -5.55 -3.51
CA PRO A 682 -45.85 -5.23 -2.83
C PRO A 682 -45.66 -5.04 -1.31
N MET A 683 -44.88 -5.92 -0.67
CA MET A 683 -44.60 -5.88 0.77
C MET A 683 -43.82 -4.62 1.14
N ILE A 684 -42.80 -4.29 0.34
CA ILE A 684 -41.94 -3.13 0.57
C ILE A 684 -42.76 -1.84 0.46
N LEU A 685 -43.60 -1.71 -0.57
CA LEU A 685 -44.43 -0.52 -0.75
C LEU A 685 -45.50 -0.38 0.33
N SER A 686 -46.09 -1.49 0.81
CA SER A 686 -47.08 -1.47 1.89
C SER A 686 -46.51 -0.85 3.17
N ILE A 687 -45.36 -1.34 3.64
CA ILE A 687 -44.67 -0.78 4.82
C ILE A 687 -44.32 0.67 4.58
N PHE A 688 -43.76 1.00 3.41
CA PHE A 688 -43.36 2.37 3.10
C PHE A 688 -44.55 3.34 3.17
N HIS A 689 -45.71 2.96 2.63
CA HIS A 689 -46.92 3.79 2.68
C HIS A 689 -47.49 3.94 4.09
N GLN A 690 -47.43 2.89 4.92
CA GLN A 690 -47.96 2.94 6.29
C GLN A 690 -47.04 3.73 7.23
N CYS A 691 -45.72 3.58 7.11
CA CYS A 691 -44.76 4.12 8.06
C CYS A 691 -44.25 5.53 7.73
N ILE A 692 -44.33 5.99 6.48
CA ILE A 692 -43.82 7.33 6.09
C ILE A 692 -44.54 8.50 6.80
N HIS A 693 -45.75 8.25 7.29
CA HIS A 693 -46.57 9.24 7.97
C HIS A 693 -46.34 9.29 9.48
N ILE A 694 -45.52 8.39 10.03
CA ILE A 694 -45.18 8.37 11.46
C ILE A 694 -44.15 9.47 11.73
N ILE A 695 -44.45 10.37 12.67
CA ILE A 695 -43.60 11.51 13.02
C ILE A 695 -43.04 11.27 14.42
N HIS A 696 -41.73 11.01 14.52
CA HIS A 696 -40.98 11.19 15.76
C HIS A 696 -40.48 12.62 15.83
N LYS A 697 -40.90 13.38 16.85
CA LYS A 697 -40.49 14.76 17.06
C LYS A 697 -39.16 14.88 17.80
#